data_AF-I4HL21-F1
#
_entry.id   AF-I4HL21-F1
#
_cell.length_a   1.000
_cell.length_b   1.000
_cell.length_c   1.000
_cell.angle_alpha   90.00
_cell.angle_beta   90.00
_cell.angle_gamma   90.00
#
_symmetry.space_group_name_H-M   'P 1'
#
loop_
_entity.id
_entity.type
_entity.pdbx_description
1 polymer ?
#
loop_
_entity_poly.entity_id
_entity_poly.type
_entity_poly.pdbx_seq_one_letter_code
_entity_poly.pdbx_strand_id
1 'polypeptide(L)'
;MSIVVSPEQVHQIVNNLHHDPFEVLGAHPLEEEGKVNKWVVRAYLPKTTAAWVILPSQRQEYPMTTAYHPHFFECVIDIGELNNYQLRIHEGEQERVIYDSYAFRSAKLSDFDLHLFGEGNHHRIYEKLGAHLAEIEGIKGVYFAVWAPNARNVSIIGDFNNWDGRDHQMRKRNNMVWELFIPEIGVGTKYKYEIKNWEGHIYEKSDPYGFAQEVRPKTASIVANLDSYTWDDSDWMEKRRHSDPLTQPVSVYELHLGSWLHASSAEPPRLLSGSGEAVPVSEWNTGARFLSYYELAQKLIPYVKELGYTHIELLPIAEHPFDGSWGYQVTGYFAPTSRYGNPEDFMYFVDQCHQNGLGVLVDWVPGHFPKDGHGLAFFDGTHLYEHGDPRKGEHKEWGTLIFNYGRNEVRNFLVANALFWFDKYHIDGIRVDAVASMLYLDYCRKDGEWVANEYGGRENLEAAEFLRQVNHVIFSYFPGILSIAEESTAWPMVSWPTYMGGLGFNLKWNMGWMHDMLDYFGMDPWFRQFHQNNVTFSMWYNHSENYMLALSHDEVVHGKSNMIGKMPGDEWQKFANVRALFSYMFTHPGKKTMFMSMEFGQWSEWNVWGDLEWGLLQYEPHQQLKRFFSDLNATYKSEPALYTQDFGQDGFEWIDCSDNSHSVVSFLRWSKNWQEFLVVVCNFTPQPHSHYRVGVPHPGFYQEIFNSDAGKYGGSNMGNLGGKWSEEWSYHSRPYSIDLCLPPLGVLVLKISPNASGE
;
A
#
# COMPACT_ATOMS: atom_id res chain seq x y z
N MET A 1 -41.99 32.94 -3.51
CA MET A 1 -41.21 33.23 -2.29
C MET A 1 -40.54 34.60 -2.46
N SER A 2 -40.17 35.27 -1.37
CA SER A 2 -39.70 36.66 -1.33
C SER A 2 -38.67 37.02 -2.41
N ILE A 3 -38.94 38.11 -3.12
CA ILE A 3 -38.30 38.61 -4.36
C ILE A 3 -36.94 39.30 -4.09
N VAL A 4 -36.54 39.47 -2.84
CA VAL A 4 -35.36 40.27 -2.44
C VAL A 4 -34.45 39.43 -1.56
N VAL A 5 -33.17 39.31 -1.94
CA VAL A 5 -32.13 38.71 -1.07
C VAL A 5 -32.06 39.49 0.24
N SER A 6 -32.10 38.81 1.38
CA SER A 6 -32.03 39.50 2.66
C SER A 6 -30.61 39.99 2.97
N PRO A 7 -30.44 41.11 3.71
CA PRO A 7 -29.12 41.53 4.19
C PRO A 7 -28.40 40.43 4.99
N GLU A 8 -29.16 39.59 5.70
CA GLU A 8 -28.64 38.45 6.46
C GLU A 8 -28.05 37.37 5.54
N GLN A 9 -28.73 37.00 4.45
CA GLN A 9 -28.19 36.06 3.45
C GLN A 9 -26.94 36.61 2.78
N VAL A 10 -26.92 37.90 2.40
CA VAL A 10 -25.72 38.54 1.86
C VAL A 10 -24.59 38.50 2.88
N HIS A 11 -24.87 38.80 4.15
CA HIS A 11 -23.89 38.72 5.23
C HIS A 11 -23.34 37.29 5.40
N GLN A 12 -24.18 36.26 5.32
CA GLN A 12 -23.75 34.87 5.41
C GLN A 12 -22.84 34.47 4.24
N ILE A 13 -23.16 34.87 3.01
CA ILE A 13 -22.30 34.62 1.84
C ILE A 13 -20.96 35.36 1.99
N VAL A 14 -20.99 36.66 2.28
CA VAL A 14 -19.78 37.50 2.38
C VAL A 14 -18.83 37.00 3.48
N ASN A 15 -19.38 36.50 4.58
CA ASN A 15 -18.58 35.99 5.69
C ASN A 15 -18.31 34.49 5.62
N ASN A 16 -18.59 33.83 4.48
CA ASN A 16 -18.36 32.40 4.28
C ASN A 16 -19.03 31.56 5.40
N LEU A 17 -20.34 31.76 5.61
CA LEU A 17 -21.19 31.11 6.64
C LEU A 17 -22.41 30.38 6.06
N HIS A 18 -22.70 30.55 4.77
CA HIS A 18 -23.91 29.98 4.15
C HIS A 18 -23.72 28.50 3.79
N HIS A 19 -24.64 27.63 4.18
CA HIS A 19 -24.51 26.17 3.95
C HIS A 19 -24.84 25.74 2.51
N ASP A 20 -25.67 26.50 1.81
CA ASP A 20 -26.00 26.26 0.40
C ASP A 20 -25.95 27.55 -0.42
N PRO A 21 -24.77 27.97 -0.91
CA PRO A 21 -24.66 29.18 -1.71
C PRO A 21 -25.54 29.18 -2.97
N PHE A 22 -25.97 28.01 -3.49
CA PHE A 22 -26.86 27.94 -4.65
C PHE A 22 -28.29 28.39 -4.35
N GLU A 23 -28.68 28.54 -3.07
CA GLU A 23 -29.97 29.16 -2.72
C GLU A 23 -29.97 30.67 -2.97
N VAL A 24 -28.78 31.29 -3.00
CA VAL A 24 -28.61 32.75 -3.11
C VAL A 24 -27.95 33.14 -4.43
N LEU A 25 -26.81 32.53 -4.74
CA LEU A 25 -25.95 32.78 -5.90
C LEU A 25 -26.43 32.02 -7.14
N GLY A 26 -25.95 32.44 -8.31
CA GLY A 26 -26.33 31.88 -9.60
C GLY A 26 -27.63 32.46 -10.15
N ALA A 27 -28.18 31.80 -11.17
CA ALA A 27 -29.46 32.15 -11.78
C ALA A 27 -30.65 31.56 -11.01
N HIS A 28 -31.63 32.41 -10.70
CA HIS A 28 -32.89 32.04 -10.04
C HIS A 28 -34.09 32.55 -10.82
N PRO A 29 -35.12 31.71 -11.05
CA PRO A 29 -36.32 32.15 -11.74
C PRO A 29 -37.14 33.09 -10.84
N LEU A 30 -37.65 34.16 -11.42
CA LEU A 30 -38.65 35.04 -10.82
C LEU A 30 -40.00 34.75 -11.48
N GLU A 31 -40.90 34.16 -10.70
CA GLU A 31 -42.26 33.86 -11.14
C GLU A 31 -43.17 35.08 -10.96
N GLU A 32 -43.80 35.52 -12.06
CA GLU A 32 -44.92 36.45 -12.06
C GLU A 32 -46.14 35.73 -12.64
N GLU A 33 -47.26 35.70 -11.90
CA GLU A 33 -48.52 35.04 -12.33
C GLU A 33 -48.38 33.56 -12.73
N GLY A 34 -47.41 32.83 -12.15
CA GLY A 34 -47.18 31.41 -12.43
C GLY A 34 -46.42 31.12 -13.72
N LYS A 35 -45.81 32.13 -14.34
CA LYS A 35 -44.87 31.99 -15.46
C LYS A 35 -43.51 32.57 -15.09
N VAL A 36 -42.45 31.86 -15.47
CA VAL A 36 -41.07 32.36 -15.37
C VAL A 36 -40.82 33.26 -16.56
N ASN A 37 -40.91 34.57 -16.35
CA ASN A 37 -40.64 35.58 -17.37
C ASN A 37 -39.39 36.42 -17.05
N LYS A 38 -38.86 36.30 -15.83
CA LYS A 38 -37.68 37.03 -15.37
C LYS A 38 -36.75 36.07 -14.65
N TRP A 39 -35.47 36.37 -14.72
CA TRP A 39 -34.43 35.69 -13.97
C TRP A 39 -33.62 36.72 -13.19
N VAL A 40 -33.18 36.34 -12.00
CA VAL A 40 -32.19 37.11 -11.24
C VAL A 40 -30.90 36.31 -11.18
N VAL A 41 -29.80 36.95 -11.61
CA VAL A 41 -28.45 36.41 -11.50
C VAL A 41 -27.77 37.12 -10.34
N ARG A 42 -27.26 36.36 -9.38
CA ARG A 42 -26.52 36.90 -8.24
C ARG A 42 -25.12 36.33 -8.19
N ALA A 43 -24.13 37.19 -8.00
CA ALA A 43 -22.73 36.80 -7.93
C ALA A 43 -22.05 37.51 -6.76
N TYR A 44 -21.29 36.75 -5.96
CA TYR A 44 -20.39 37.32 -4.96
C TYR A 44 -18.97 37.30 -5.53
N LEU A 45 -18.39 38.48 -5.74
CA LEU A 45 -17.14 38.69 -6.47
C LEU A 45 -16.22 39.62 -5.64
N PRO A 46 -15.48 39.10 -4.65
CA PRO A 46 -14.79 39.85 -3.59
C PRO A 46 -13.79 40.91 -4.04
N LYS A 47 -13.23 40.78 -5.25
CA LYS A 47 -12.19 41.68 -5.81
C LYS A 47 -12.72 42.52 -6.96
N THR A 48 -13.97 42.29 -7.37
CA THR A 48 -14.58 42.93 -8.53
C THR A 48 -15.22 44.27 -8.16
N THR A 49 -15.01 45.29 -8.99
CA THR A 49 -15.58 46.63 -8.84
C THR A 49 -16.82 46.85 -9.70
N ALA A 50 -16.92 46.15 -10.84
CA ALA A 50 -18.09 46.14 -11.70
C ALA A 50 -18.23 44.78 -12.40
N ALA A 51 -19.47 44.33 -12.58
CA ALA A 51 -19.78 43.05 -13.22
C ALA A 51 -20.95 43.19 -14.21
N TRP A 52 -20.97 42.33 -15.23
CA TRP A 52 -22.05 42.21 -16.20
C TRP A 52 -22.40 40.74 -16.40
N VAL A 53 -23.67 40.46 -16.66
CA VAL A 53 -24.13 39.17 -17.21
C VAL A 53 -24.08 39.25 -18.73
N ILE A 54 -23.34 38.35 -19.37
CA ILE A 54 -23.30 38.20 -20.82
C ILE A 54 -24.18 37.02 -21.23
N LEU A 55 -25.02 37.23 -22.25
CA LEU A 55 -25.74 36.18 -22.98
C LEU A 55 -25.08 36.01 -24.35
N PRO A 56 -24.09 35.10 -24.51
CA PRO A 56 -23.28 35.03 -25.73
C PRO A 56 -24.12 34.69 -26.97
N SER A 57 -25.11 33.81 -26.78
CA SER A 57 -26.05 33.37 -27.82
C SER A 57 -26.92 34.50 -28.36
N GLN A 58 -27.25 35.48 -27.52
CA GLN A 58 -28.11 36.62 -27.86
C GLN A 58 -27.32 37.89 -28.16
N ARG A 59 -25.99 37.87 -27.94
CA ARG A 59 -25.08 39.02 -28.08
C ARG A 59 -25.55 40.22 -27.25
N GLN A 60 -26.04 39.94 -26.05
CA GLN A 60 -26.51 40.95 -25.09
C GLN A 60 -25.68 40.91 -23.82
N GLU A 61 -25.52 42.08 -23.21
CA GLU A 61 -24.88 42.24 -21.90
C GLU A 61 -25.76 43.10 -20.99
N TYR A 62 -25.80 42.73 -19.72
CA TYR A 62 -26.61 43.39 -18.70
C TYR A 62 -25.71 43.79 -17.53
N PRO A 63 -25.59 45.09 -17.17
CA PRO A 63 -24.81 45.49 -16.01
C PRO A 63 -25.45 44.95 -14.73
N MET A 64 -24.61 44.45 -13.82
CA MET A 64 -25.04 44.07 -12.48
C MET A 64 -24.93 45.26 -11.54
N THR A 65 -25.83 45.34 -10.57
CA THR A 65 -25.83 46.36 -9.51
C THR A 65 -25.47 45.76 -8.17
N THR A 66 -24.74 46.48 -7.32
CA THR A 66 -24.40 45.99 -5.98
C THR A 66 -25.64 45.95 -5.07
N ALA A 67 -25.82 44.86 -4.32
CA ALA A 67 -26.91 44.69 -3.36
C ALA A 67 -26.36 44.41 -1.95
N TYR A 68 -26.63 45.33 -1.00
CA TYR A 68 -26.25 45.28 0.42
C TYR A 68 -24.75 45.20 0.77
N HIS A 69 -23.88 44.84 -0.18
CA HIS A 69 -22.43 44.80 -0.02
C HIS A 69 -21.72 45.22 -1.33
N PRO A 70 -20.56 45.92 -1.28
CA PRO A 70 -19.87 46.43 -2.48
C PRO A 70 -19.45 45.37 -3.50
N HIS A 71 -19.30 44.12 -3.05
CA HIS A 71 -18.84 42.99 -3.86
C HIS A 71 -19.92 41.93 -4.10
N PHE A 72 -21.16 42.20 -3.70
CA PHE A 72 -22.29 41.32 -3.98
C PHE A 72 -23.16 41.96 -5.05
N PHE A 73 -23.28 41.30 -6.20
CA PHE A 73 -23.90 41.83 -7.41
C PHE A 73 -25.21 41.10 -7.71
N GLU A 74 -26.21 41.84 -8.19
CA GLU A 74 -27.50 41.34 -8.63
C GLU A 74 -27.85 41.94 -10.00
N CYS A 75 -28.40 41.11 -10.89
CA CYS A 75 -28.89 41.52 -12.20
C CYS A 75 -30.21 40.83 -12.50
N VAL A 76 -31.25 41.61 -12.82
CA VAL A 76 -32.55 41.08 -13.23
C VAL A 76 -32.67 41.17 -14.75
N ILE A 77 -32.96 40.03 -15.38
CA ILE A 77 -33.05 39.88 -16.83
C ILE A 77 -34.48 39.42 -17.17
N ASP A 78 -35.14 40.14 -18.07
CA ASP A 78 -36.47 39.80 -18.57
C ASP A 78 -36.34 38.81 -19.73
N ILE A 79 -36.42 37.51 -19.42
CA ILE A 79 -36.26 36.40 -20.36
C ILE A 79 -37.01 35.18 -19.85
N GLY A 80 -37.63 34.41 -20.76
CA GLY A 80 -38.36 33.19 -20.39
C GLY A 80 -37.46 32.03 -19.98
N GLU A 81 -36.26 31.93 -20.55
CA GLU A 81 -35.32 30.85 -20.29
C GLU A 81 -33.89 31.41 -20.28
N LEU A 82 -33.16 31.19 -19.19
CA LEU A 82 -31.79 31.66 -19.03
C LEU A 82 -30.83 30.47 -19.04
N ASN A 83 -30.45 30.05 -20.24
CA ASN A 83 -29.47 28.98 -20.44
C ASN A 83 -28.12 29.57 -20.78
N ASN A 84 -27.07 29.08 -20.12
CA ASN A 84 -25.67 29.31 -20.51
C ASN A 84 -25.27 30.80 -20.61
N TYR A 85 -25.18 31.47 -19.46
CA TYR A 85 -24.67 32.84 -19.34
C TYR A 85 -23.22 32.87 -18.82
N GLN A 86 -22.54 33.99 -19.04
CA GLN A 86 -21.19 34.25 -18.51
C GLN A 86 -21.20 35.52 -17.67
N LEU A 87 -20.23 35.66 -16.78
CA LEU A 87 -19.96 36.87 -16.01
C LEU A 87 -18.74 37.57 -16.59
N ARG A 88 -18.90 38.83 -16.98
CA ARG A 88 -17.78 39.73 -17.24
C ARG A 88 -17.47 40.49 -15.97
N ILE A 89 -16.25 40.36 -15.48
CA ILE A 89 -15.82 40.92 -14.21
C ILE A 89 -14.66 41.89 -14.43
N HIS A 90 -14.71 43.00 -13.72
CA HIS A 90 -13.68 44.04 -13.75
C HIS A 90 -12.95 44.12 -12.40
N GLU A 91 -11.67 43.81 -12.41
CA GLU A 91 -10.79 43.76 -11.23
C GLU A 91 -9.57 44.66 -11.47
N GLY A 92 -9.58 45.88 -10.91
CA GLY A 92 -8.53 46.85 -11.17
C GLY A 92 -8.52 47.32 -12.63
N GLU A 93 -7.41 47.12 -13.35
CA GLU A 93 -7.32 47.39 -14.80
C GLU A 93 -7.62 46.15 -15.66
N GLN A 94 -7.86 44.99 -15.05
CA GLN A 94 -8.10 43.73 -15.75
C GLN A 94 -9.59 43.46 -15.93
N GLU A 95 -9.94 42.90 -17.07
CA GLU A 95 -11.27 42.39 -17.36
C GLU A 95 -11.18 40.91 -17.72
N ARG A 96 -12.10 40.10 -17.17
CA ARG A 96 -12.18 38.66 -17.44
C ARG A 96 -13.62 38.28 -17.72
N VAL A 97 -13.81 37.25 -18.54
CA VAL A 97 -15.10 36.61 -18.76
C VAL A 97 -14.98 35.19 -18.24
N ILE A 98 -15.87 34.81 -17.34
CA ILE A 98 -15.91 33.49 -16.70
C ILE A 98 -17.32 32.93 -16.78
N TYR A 99 -17.47 31.61 -16.73
CA TYR A 99 -18.77 31.02 -16.39
C TYR A 99 -19.05 31.18 -14.90
N ASP A 100 -20.32 31.26 -14.54
CA ASP A 100 -20.75 31.27 -13.14
C ASP A 100 -20.79 29.84 -12.59
N SER A 101 -19.92 29.53 -11.63
CA SER A 101 -19.88 28.23 -10.96
C SER A 101 -21.23 27.84 -10.32
N TYR A 102 -22.06 28.81 -9.91
CA TYR A 102 -23.37 28.58 -9.31
C TYR A 102 -24.51 28.45 -10.33
N ALA A 103 -24.22 28.56 -11.63
CA ALA A 103 -25.19 28.23 -12.69
C ALA A 103 -25.40 26.72 -12.80
N PHE A 104 -24.37 25.91 -12.51
CA PHE A 104 -24.37 24.46 -12.73
C PHE A 104 -24.94 23.71 -11.51
N ARG A 105 -26.24 23.42 -11.53
CA ARG A 105 -26.94 22.78 -10.39
C ARG A 105 -26.84 21.24 -10.35
N SER A 106 -26.35 20.60 -11.42
CA SER A 106 -26.40 19.14 -11.58
C SER A 106 -25.32 18.43 -10.75
N ALA A 107 -25.74 17.60 -9.80
CA ALA A 107 -24.84 16.84 -8.95
C ALA A 107 -24.38 15.56 -9.66
N LYS A 108 -23.06 15.31 -9.74
CA LYS A 108 -22.53 13.98 -10.08
C LYS A 108 -22.88 12.94 -9.01
N LEU A 109 -23.10 13.39 -7.77
CA LEU A 109 -23.48 12.58 -6.62
C LEU A 109 -25.01 12.46 -6.52
N SER A 110 -25.52 11.24 -6.67
CA SER A 110 -26.95 10.93 -6.57
C SER A 110 -27.38 10.68 -5.11
N ASP A 111 -28.69 10.71 -4.85
CA ASP A 111 -29.23 10.36 -3.54
C ASP A 111 -28.94 8.90 -3.16
N PHE A 112 -28.84 8.01 -4.15
CA PHE A 112 -28.46 6.62 -3.95
C PHE A 112 -26.99 6.48 -3.54
N ASP A 113 -26.10 7.28 -4.13
CA ASP A 113 -24.69 7.30 -3.73
C ASP A 113 -24.55 7.76 -2.27
N LEU A 114 -25.26 8.84 -1.90
CA LEU A 114 -25.29 9.33 -0.51
C LEU A 114 -25.85 8.29 0.47
N HIS A 115 -26.89 7.56 0.07
CA HIS A 115 -27.45 6.48 0.88
C HIS A 115 -26.42 5.35 1.10
N LEU A 116 -25.80 4.84 0.02
CA LEU A 116 -24.79 3.79 0.14
C LEU A 116 -23.59 4.23 0.97
N PHE A 117 -23.16 5.49 0.83
CA PHE A 117 -22.07 6.05 1.62
C PHE A 117 -22.41 6.13 3.10
N GLY A 118 -23.64 6.58 3.43
CA GLY A 118 -24.12 6.62 4.81
C GLY A 118 -24.31 5.25 5.46
N GLU A 119 -24.59 4.20 4.68
CA GLU A 119 -24.61 2.80 5.14
C GLU A 119 -23.21 2.17 5.21
N GLY A 120 -22.19 2.84 4.66
CA GLY A 120 -20.82 2.36 4.62
C GLY A 120 -20.55 1.26 3.59
N ASN A 121 -21.33 1.23 2.51
CA ASN A 121 -21.34 0.18 1.48
C ASN A 121 -21.16 0.71 0.04
N HIS A 122 -20.71 1.95 -0.13
CA HIS A 122 -20.36 2.51 -1.42
C HIS A 122 -18.91 2.15 -1.82
N HIS A 123 -18.72 0.97 -2.39
CA HIS A 123 -17.41 0.41 -2.75
C HIS A 123 -16.62 1.24 -3.77
N ARG A 124 -17.29 2.05 -4.60
CA ARG A 124 -16.67 2.96 -5.59
C ARG A 124 -16.84 4.44 -5.25
N ILE A 125 -16.84 4.79 -3.97
CA ILE A 125 -17.13 6.19 -3.54
C ILE A 125 -16.10 7.18 -4.09
N TYR A 126 -14.88 6.71 -4.36
CA TYR A 126 -13.79 7.48 -4.95
C TYR A 126 -14.12 7.98 -6.37
N GLU A 127 -15.12 7.42 -7.07
CA GLU A 127 -15.59 7.95 -8.36
C GLU A 127 -16.45 9.22 -8.21
N LYS A 128 -16.83 9.56 -6.97
CA LYS A 128 -17.76 10.66 -6.65
C LYS A 128 -17.13 11.68 -5.72
N LEU A 129 -16.57 11.23 -4.59
CA LEU A 129 -15.80 12.08 -3.68
C LEU A 129 -14.39 12.31 -4.24
N GLY A 130 -13.79 13.44 -3.89
CA GLY A 130 -12.55 13.91 -4.48
C GLY A 130 -12.78 14.94 -5.59
N ALA A 131 -11.84 15.03 -6.53
CA ALA A 131 -11.91 15.94 -7.68
C ALA A 131 -11.95 15.16 -9.00
N HIS A 132 -12.98 15.42 -9.80
CA HIS A 132 -13.30 14.65 -11.00
C HIS A 132 -13.52 15.55 -12.21
N LEU A 133 -12.90 15.22 -13.34
CA LEU A 133 -13.25 15.83 -14.61
C LEU A 133 -14.75 15.57 -14.90
N ALA A 134 -15.45 16.63 -15.29
CA ALA A 134 -16.87 16.57 -15.61
C ALA A 134 -17.23 17.55 -16.72
N GLU A 135 -18.30 17.22 -17.44
CA GLU A 135 -18.94 18.11 -18.41
C GLU A 135 -20.40 18.26 -18.00
N ILE A 136 -20.81 19.49 -17.70
CA ILE A 136 -22.18 19.84 -17.31
C ILE A 136 -22.68 20.87 -18.32
N GLU A 137 -23.81 20.56 -18.98
CA GLU A 137 -24.42 21.43 -20.00
C GLU A 137 -23.45 21.82 -21.15
N GLY A 138 -22.53 20.92 -21.51
CA GLY A 138 -21.53 21.14 -22.56
C GLY A 138 -20.29 21.93 -22.13
N ILE A 139 -20.21 22.34 -20.86
CA ILE A 139 -19.06 23.05 -20.29
C ILE A 139 -18.20 22.08 -19.49
N LYS A 140 -16.91 22.00 -19.86
CA LYS A 140 -15.91 21.19 -19.16
C LYS A 140 -15.41 21.90 -17.91
N GLY A 141 -15.13 21.12 -16.87
CA GLY A 141 -14.59 21.62 -15.61
C GLY A 141 -14.27 20.47 -14.66
N VAL A 142 -14.16 20.79 -13.37
CA VAL A 142 -13.89 19.82 -12.31
C VAL A 142 -15.02 19.86 -11.28
N TYR A 143 -15.55 18.69 -10.95
CA TYR A 143 -16.50 18.48 -9.86
C TYR A 143 -15.71 18.07 -8.60
N PHE A 144 -15.92 18.80 -7.51
CA PHE A 144 -15.34 18.52 -6.20
C PHE A 144 -16.43 18.05 -5.24
N ALA A 145 -16.13 17.03 -4.44
CA ALA A 145 -16.98 16.64 -3.33
C ALA A 145 -16.20 16.12 -2.11
N VAL A 146 -16.57 16.57 -0.92
CA VAL A 146 -15.89 16.23 0.33
C VAL A 146 -16.86 15.98 1.48
N TRP A 147 -16.58 14.95 2.29
CA TRP A 147 -17.36 14.64 3.49
C TRP A 147 -16.89 15.49 4.67
N ALA A 148 -17.74 16.41 5.12
CA ALA A 148 -17.47 17.30 6.27
C ALA A 148 -18.80 17.70 6.95
N PRO A 149 -19.51 16.75 7.58
CA PRO A 149 -20.88 16.93 8.03
C PRO A 149 -21.04 17.99 9.12
N ASN A 150 -20.01 18.24 9.93
CA ASN A 150 -20.06 19.24 11.00
C ASN A 150 -19.41 20.58 10.63
N ALA A 151 -18.84 20.69 9.42
CA ALA A 151 -18.34 21.99 8.96
C ALA A 151 -19.49 23.00 8.89
N ARG A 152 -19.17 24.24 9.27
CA ARG A 152 -20.05 25.40 9.09
C ARG A 152 -20.00 25.87 7.64
N ASN A 153 -18.81 25.90 7.04
CA ASN A 153 -18.63 26.15 5.63
C ASN A 153 -17.40 25.43 5.08
N VAL A 154 -17.41 25.14 3.79
CA VAL A 154 -16.27 24.60 3.02
C VAL A 154 -16.17 25.36 1.71
N SER A 155 -14.96 25.78 1.35
CA SER A 155 -14.65 26.39 0.06
C SER A 155 -13.51 25.66 -0.64
N ILE A 156 -13.48 25.74 -1.97
CA ILE A 156 -12.30 25.32 -2.76
C ILE A 156 -11.34 26.49 -2.88
N ILE A 157 -10.08 26.27 -2.50
CA ILE A 157 -8.98 27.21 -2.72
C ILE A 157 -7.93 26.57 -3.60
N GLY A 158 -7.33 27.34 -4.51
CA GLY A 158 -6.33 26.83 -5.43
C GLY A 158 -5.66 27.93 -6.26
N ASP A 159 -4.84 27.50 -7.22
CA ASP A 159 -4.17 28.41 -8.16
C ASP A 159 -5.15 29.30 -8.94
N PHE A 160 -6.27 28.72 -9.39
CA PHE A 160 -7.29 29.36 -10.23
C PHE A 160 -8.04 30.52 -9.55
N ASN A 161 -8.12 30.55 -8.21
CA ASN A 161 -8.73 31.65 -7.44
C ASN A 161 -7.73 32.36 -6.50
N ASN A 162 -6.43 32.18 -6.72
CA ASN A 162 -5.37 32.75 -5.87
C ASN A 162 -5.55 32.40 -4.38
N TRP A 163 -5.99 31.17 -4.10
CA TRP A 163 -6.21 30.65 -2.76
C TRP A 163 -7.22 31.44 -1.91
N ASP A 164 -8.22 32.07 -2.55
CA ASP A 164 -9.26 32.86 -1.87
C ASP A 164 -10.57 32.06 -1.75
N GLY A 165 -10.86 31.59 -0.53
CA GLY A 165 -12.03 30.75 -0.23
C GLY A 165 -13.37 31.45 -0.38
N ARG A 166 -13.39 32.77 -0.59
CA ARG A 166 -14.64 33.52 -0.79
C ARG A 166 -15.25 33.31 -2.18
N ASP A 167 -14.42 33.00 -3.17
CA ASP A 167 -14.80 32.89 -4.59
C ASP A 167 -15.58 31.60 -4.89
N HIS A 168 -15.28 30.51 -4.19
CA HIS A 168 -15.76 29.15 -4.51
C HIS A 168 -16.28 28.41 -3.27
N GLN A 169 -17.34 28.93 -2.66
CA GLN A 169 -18.03 28.29 -1.53
C GLN A 169 -18.83 27.08 -2.03
N MET A 170 -18.71 25.95 -1.32
CA MET A 170 -19.38 24.71 -1.69
C MET A 170 -20.81 24.65 -1.15
N ARG A 171 -21.65 23.79 -1.75
CA ARG A 171 -22.99 23.47 -1.27
C ARG A 171 -22.98 22.23 -0.40
N LYS A 172 -23.60 22.28 0.77
CA LYS A 172 -23.86 21.12 1.62
C LYS A 172 -25.10 20.35 1.18
N ARG A 173 -24.94 19.08 0.83
CA ARG A 173 -26.01 18.14 0.49
C ARG A 173 -26.28 17.16 1.63
N ASN A 174 -27.57 16.94 1.90
CA ASN A 174 -28.10 16.01 2.91
C ASN A 174 -27.42 16.14 4.29
N ASN A 175 -26.97 17.36 4.65
CA ASN A 175 -26.18 17.63 5.85
C ASN A 175 -24.90 16.77 6.00
N MET A 176 -24.35 16.25 4.91
CA MET A 176 -23.30 15.24 4.93
C MET A 176 -22.08 15.61 4.09
N VAL A 177 -22.29 15.87 2.80
CA VAL A 177 -21.22 16.08 1.80
C VAL A 177 -21.32 17.49 1.24
N TRP A 178 -20.18 18.13 1.01
CA TRP A 178 -20.06 19.41 0.33
C TRP A 178 -19.68 19.17 -1.13
N GLU A 179 -20.30 19.88 -2.06
CA GLU A 179 -19.98 19.76 -3.49
C GLU A 179 -19.91 21.12 -4.21
N LEU A 180 -19.11 21.19 -5.28
CA LEU A 180 -19.05 22.32 -6.20
C LEU A 180 -18.51 21.87 -7.56
N PHE A 181 -19.10 22.35 -8.65
CA PHE A 181 -18.50 22.26 -9.98
C PHE A 181 -17.86 23.59 -10.34
N ILE A 182 -16.61 23.55 -10.80
CA ILE A 182 -15.87 24.73 -11.23
C ILE A 182 -15.56 24.57 -12.73
N PRO A 183 -16.09 25.45 -13.59
CA PRO A 183 -15.89 25.37 -15.03
C PRO A 183 -14.46 25.76 -15.44
N GLU A 184 -14.03 25.32 -16.61
CA GLU A 184 -12.79 25.72 -17.30
C GLU A 184 -11.46 25.36 -16.62
N ILE A 185 -11.49 24.67 -15.48
CA ILE A 185 -10.31 24.05 -14.86
C ILE A 185 -10.21 22.55 -15.21
N GLY A 186 -9.04 21.93 -14.96
CA GLY A 186 -8.78 20.56 -15.40
C GLY A 186 -7.59 19.90 -14.71
N VAL A 187 -7.00 18.90 -15.39
CA VAL A 187 -5.84 18.16 -14.87
C VAL A 187 -4.67 19.10 -14.56
N GLY A 188 -4.03 18.88 -13.41
CA GLY A 188 -2.89 19.69 -12.94
C GLY A 188 -3.29 20.86 -12.03
N THR A 189 -4.58 21.20 -11.93
CA THR A 189 -5.06 22.22 -10.99
C THR A 189 -4.70 21.83 -9.55
N LYS A 190 -4.02 22.75 -8.84
CA LYS A 190 -3.66 22.58 -7.43
C LYS A 190 -4.74 23.18 -6.55
N TYR A 191 -5.21 22.40 -5.57
CA TYR A 191 -6.30 22.83 -4.71
C TYR A 191 -6.21 22.26 -3.28
N LYS A 192 -6.97 22.87 -2.38
CA LYS A 192 -7.28 22.41 -1.02
C LYS A 192 -8.72 22.77 -0.67
N TYR A 193 -9.22 22.20 0.41
CA TYR A 193 -10.44 22.65 1.07
C TYR A 193 -10.11 23.66 2.17
N GLU A 194 -10.70 24.85 2.11
CA GLU A 194 -10.76 25.78 3.24
C GLU A 194 -12.01 25.42 4.06
N ILE A 195 -11.82 24.99 5.31
CA ILE A 195 -12.91 24.54 6.18
C ILE A 195 -13.07 25.52 7.33
N LYS A 196 -14.32 25.94 7.57
CA LYS A 196 -14.71 26.68 8.77
C LYS A 196 -15.50 25.78 9.70
N ASN A 197 -15.01 25.59 10.93
CA ASN A 197 -15.73 24.81 11.94
C ASN A 197 -16.86 25.60 12.63
N TRP A 198 -17.59 24.94 13.52
CA TRP A 198 -18.67 25.57 14.31
C TRP A 198 -18.20 26.62 15.33
N GLU A 199 -16.91 26.66 15.67
CA GLU A 199 -16.35 27.73 16.50
C GLU A 199 -15.95 28.96 15.66
N GLY A 200 -15.94 28.83 14.33
CA GLY A 200 -15.54 29.89 13.40
C GLY A 200 -14.05 29.89 13.04
N HIS A 201 -13.28 28.92 13.53
CA HIS A 201 -11.89 28.74 13.12
C HIS A 201 -11.83 28.25 11.66
N ILE A 202 -10.92 28.84 10.87
CA ILE A 202 -10.69 28.53 9.46
C ILE A 202 -9.32 27.87 9.32
N TYR A 203 -9.26 26.77 8.59
CA TYR A 203 -8.03 26.02 8.31
C TYR A 203 -8.11 25.33 6.94
N GLU A 204 -6.97 24.84 6.47
CA GLU A 204 -6.85 24.19 5.15
C GLU A 204 -6.67 22.68 5.30
N LYS A 205 -7.27 21.92 4.38
CA LYS A 205 -7.13 20.47 4.28
C LYS A 205 -6.77 20.04 2.87
N SER A 206 -5.89 19.06 2.77
CA SER A 206 -5.73 18.25 1.56
C SER A 206 -7.00 17.44 1.33
N ASP A 207 -7.27 17.05 0.08
CA ASP A 207 -8.41 16.21 -0.25
C ASP A 207 -8.20 14.77 0.28
N PRO A 208 -9.06 14.25 1.18
CA PRO A 208 -8.98 12.86 1.62
C PRO A 208 -9.03 11.83 0.48
N TYR A 209 -9.73 12.17 -0.62
CA TYR A 209 -9.90 11.37 -1.84
C TYR A 209 -9.08 11.92 -3.01
N GLY A 210 -8.09 12.78 -2.75
CA GLY A 210 -7.20 13.32 -3.78
C GLY A 210 -6.38 12.23 -4.46
N PHE A 211 -6.32 12.23 -5.79
CA PHE A 211 -5.61 11.24 -6.60
C PHE A 211 -4.13 11.56 -6.85
N ALA A 212 -3.73 12.80 -6.59
CA ALA A 212 -2.35 13.26 -6.65
C ALA A 212 -2.15 14.40 -5.64
N GLN A 213 -0.90 14.63 -5.24
CA GLN A 213 -0.52 15.67 -4.28
C GLN A 213 0.79 16.33 -4.71
N GLU A 214 1.03 17.57 -4.25
CA GLU A 214 2.34 18.18 -4.38
C GLU A 214 3.41 17.44 -3.58
N VAL A 215 4.65 17.47 -4.08
CA VAL A 215 5.82 16.89 -3.43
C VAL A 215 6.02 17.48 -2.03
N ARG A 216 6.22 16.59 -1.04
CA ARG A 216 6.54 16.98 0.34
C ARG A 216 7.69 18.00 0.42
N PRO A 217 7.61 19.04 1.28
CA PRO A 217 6.64 19.22 2.36
C PRO A 217 5.35 19.95 1.94
N LYS A 218 5.11 20.18 0.64
CA LYS A 218 3.86 20.79 0.18
C LYS A 218 2.70 19.80 0.30
N THR A 219 1.49 20.33 0.37
CA THR A 219 0.30 19.54 0.76
C THR A 219 -0.93 19.79 -0.11
N ALA A 220 -0.86 20.61 -1.16
CA ALA A 220 -2.01 20.78 -2.03
C ALA A 220 -2.29 19.50 -2.82
N SER A 221 -3.56 19.12 -2.89
CA SER A 221 -4.01 18.07 -3.80
C SER A 221 -3.97 18.58 -5.24
N ILE A 222 -3.81 17.66 -6.18
CA ILE A 222 -3.72 17.96 -7.61
C ILE A 222 -4.83 17.18 -8.32
N VAL A 223 -5.58 17.86 -9.18
CA VAL A 223 -6.58 17.20 -10.03
C VAL A 223 -5.86 16.28 -11.02
N ALA A 224 -6.15 14.99 -10.96
CA ALA A 224 -5.58 13.98 -11.84
C ALA A 224 -6.68 13.27 -12.64
N ASN A 225 -6.32 12.74 -13.80
CA ASN A 225 -7.16 11.83 -14.57
C ASN A 225 -6.56 10.43 -14.49
N LEU A 226 -7.24 9.50 -13.83
CA LEU A 226 -6.76 8.12 -13.70
C LEU A 226 -7.12 7.25 -14.91
N ASP A 227 -7.99 7.74 -15.82
CA ASP A 227 -8.43 6.98 -16.99
C ASP A 227 -7.60 7.33 -18.26
N SER A 228 -6.51 8.07 -18.14
CA SER A 228 -5.63 8.46 -19.25
C SER A 228 -4.62 7.37 -19.65
N TYR A 229 -4.22 6.51 -18.72
CA TYR A 229 -3.25 5.45 -18.97
C TYR A 229 -3.89 4.25 -19.67
N THR A 230 -3.16 3.64 -20.61
CA THR A 230 -3.60 2.42 -21.32
C THR A 230 -2.74 1.25 -20.88
N TRP A 231 -3.35 0.28 -20.20
CA TRP A 231 -2.72 -0.94 -19.70
C TRP A 231 -2.48 -1.98 -20.80
N ASP A 232 -1.46 -2.82 -20.64
CA ASP A 232 -1.14 -3.96 -21.50
C ASP A 232 -0.87 -5.23 -20.66
N ASP A 233 -1.68 -5.44 -19.61
CA ASP A 233 -1.53 -6.52 -18.63
C ASP A 233 -2.72 -7.49 -18.58
N SER A 234 -3.62 -7.44 -19.57
CA SER A 234 -4.87 -8.22 -19.58
C SER A 234 -4.64 -9.73 -19.40
N ASP A 235 -3.59 -10.29 -20.02
CA ASP A 235 -3.22 -11.71 -19.87
C ASP A 235 -2.80 -12.05 -18.44
N TRP A 236 -2.09 -11.14 -17.75
CA TRP A 236 -1.70 -11.31 -16.36
C TRP A 236 -2.93 -11.29 -15.45
N MET A 237 -3.80 -10.29 -15.62
CA MET A 237 -5.01 -10.12 -14.83
C MET A 237 -5.95 -11.32 -14.96
N GLU A 238 -6.08 -11.88 -16.16
CA GLU A 238 -6.88 -13.09 -16.42
C GLU A 238 -6.26 -14.33 -15.78
N LYS A 239 -4.93 -14.50 -15.90
CA LYS A 239 -4.21 -15.61 -15.26
C LYS A 239 -4.33 -15.54 -13.73
N ARG A 240 -4.19 -14.37 -13.13
CA ARG A 240 -4.32 -14.15 -11.68
C ARG A 240 -5.71 -14.56 -11.22
N ARG A 241 -6.78 -14.07 -11.87
CA ARG A 241 -8.16 -14.38 -11.52
C ARG A 241 -8.47 -15.88 -11.50
N HIS A 242 -7.83 -16.66 -12.38
CA HIS A 242 -8.06 -18.10 -12.53
C HIS A 242 -7.01 -18.97 -11.81
N SER A 243 -6.15 -18.35 -11.00
CA SER A 243 -5.09 -19.04 -10.26
C SER A 243 -5.37 -19.02 -8.76
N ASP A 244 -4.90 -20.06 -8.06
CA ASP A 244 -4.79 -20.08 -6.61
C ASP A 244 -3.32 -19.81 -6.21
N PRO A 245 -2.98 -18.59 -5.74
CA PRO A 245 -1.61 -18.22 -5.40
C PRO A 245 -1.05 -19.05 -4.23
N LEU A 246 -1.91 -19.64 -3.38
CA LEU A 246 -1.46 -20.49 -2.27
C LEU A 246 -0.81 -21.80 -2.76
N THR A 247 -1.11 -22.22 -3.99
CA THR A 247 -0.55 -23.42 -4.62
C THR A 247 0.59 -23.13 -5.60
N GLN A 248 1.01 -21.87 -5.70
CA GLN A 248 2.05 -21.38 -6.59
C GLN A 248 3.29 -20.97 -5.81
N PRO A 249 4.47 -20.84 -6.47
CA PRO A 249 5.63 -20.24 -5.83
C PRO A 249 5.35 -18.77 -5.56
N VAL A 250 5.52 -18.35 -4.31
CA VAL A 250 5.49 -16.93 -3.90
C VAL A 250 6.78 -16.63 -3.15
N SER A 251 7.73 -16.05 -3.88
CA SER A 251 8.92 -15.40 -3.32
C SER A 251 8.89 -13.91 -3.63
N VAL A 252 8.94 -13.10 -2.57
CA VAL A 252 8.72 -11.66 -2.56
C VAL A 252 10.05 -10.95 -2.28
N TYR A 253 10.36 -9.95 -3.12
CA TYR A 253 11.40 -8.97 -2.87
C TYR A 253 10.76 -7.71 -2.29
N GLU A 254 10.85 -7.55 -0.97
CA GLU A 254 10.36 -6.37 -0.26
C GLU A 254 11.35 -5.21 -0.43
N LEU A 255 10.86 -3.99 -0.69
CA LEU A 255 11.70 -2.80 -0.77
C LEU A 255 10.99 -1.50 -0.39
N HIS A 256 11.82 -0.51 -0.04
CA HIS A 256 11.43 0.89 0.05
C HIS A 256 11.92 1.64 -1.19
N LEU A 257 11.00 2.12 -2.03
CA LEU A 257 11.32 2.77 -3.31
C LEU A 257 12.31 3.94 -3.16
N GLY A 258 12.13 4.74 -2.10
CA GLY A 258 12.93 5.95 -1.86
C GLY A 258 14.36 5.69 -1.40
N SER A 259 14.75 4.45 -1.10
CA SER A 259 16.10 4.12 -0.61
C SER A 259 16.69 2.85 -1.24
N TRP A 260 16.10 2.37 -2.35
CA TRP A 260 16.68 1.28 -3.12
C TRP A 260 17.89 1.75 -3.94
N LEU A 261 17.70 2.79 -4.76
CA LEU A 261 18.75 3.40 -5.58
C LEU A 261 18.46 4.88 -5.78
N HIS A 262 19.48 5.73 -5.66
CA HIS A 262 19.38 7.16 -5.97
C HIS A 262 20.04 7.52 -7.30
N ALA A 263 19.66 8.66 -7.85
CA ALA A 263 20.31 9.26 -9.01
C ALA A 263 20.91 10.63 -8.66
N SER A 264 21.73 11.18 -9.55
CA SER A 264 22.24 12.53 -9.38
C SER A 264 21.11 13.56 -9.50
N SER A 265 21.02 14.49 -8.55
CA SER A 265 20.09 15.61 -8.60
C SER A 265 20.43 16.64 -9.70
N ALA A 266 21.63 16.54 -10.29
CA ALA A 266 22.03 17.36 -11.44
C ALA A 266 21.33 16.93 -12.75
N GLU A 267 20.76 15.73 -12.79
CA GLU A 267 20.04 15.20 -13.94
C GLU A 267 18.53 15.19 -13.66
N PRO A 268 17.68 15.72 -14.56
CA PRO A 268 16.24 15.68 -14.36
C PRO A 268 15.72 14.23 -14.39
N PRO A 269 14.75 13.87 -13.53
CA PRO A 269 14.11 12.56 -13.57
C PRO A 269 13.35 12.38 -14.88
N ARG A 270 13.35 11.15 -15.39
CA ARG A 270 12.53 10.76 -16.55
C ARG A 270 11.15 10.32 -16.08
N LEU A 271 10.11 10.80 -16.73
CA LEU A 271 8.72 10.41 -16.51
C LEU A 271 8.17 9.84 -17.82
N LEU A 272 7.04 9.15 -17.76
CA LEU A 272 6.31 8.69 -18.95
C LEU A 272 5.96 9.87 -19.88
N SER A 273 5.65 11.03 -19.30
CA SER A 273 5.33 12.27 -20.02
C SER A 273 6.55 13.08 -20.48
N GLY A 274 7.79 12.64 -20.18
CA GLY A 274 9.03 13.35 -20.53
C GLY A 274 10.00 13.50 -19.37
N SER A 275 10.19 14.73 -18.86
CA SER A 275 11.10 15.03 -17.76
C SER A 275 10.39 15.73 -16.62
N GLY A 276 10.71 15.37 -15.37
CA GLY A 276 10.17 15.98 -14.16
C GLY A 276 11.16 16.91 -13.45
N GLU A 277 10.75 17.42 -12.29
CA GLU A 277 11.62 18.15 -11.36
C GLU A 277 12.32 17.16 -10.42
N ALA A 278 13.62 17.34 -10.19
CA ALA A 278 14.38 16.48 -9.29
C ALA A 278 13.89 16.67 -7.84
N VAL A 279 13.49 15.57 -7.20
CA VAL A 279 13.13 15.57 -5.78
C VAL A 279 14.36 15.16 -4.96
N PRO A 280 15.02 16.09 -4.25
CA PRO A 280 16.18 15.75 -3.44
C PRO A 280 15.77 14.84 -2.28
N VAL A 281 16.63 13.86 -1.98
CA VAL A 281 16.38 12.85 -0.95
C VAL A 281 16.26 13.50 0.42
N SER A 282 17.23 14.35 0.78
CA SER A 282 17.22 15.09 2.03
C SER A 282 18.03 16.38 1.92
N GLU A 283 17.86 17.28 2.90
CA GLU A 283 18.70 18.49 3.02
C GLU A 283 20.18 18.17 3.30
N TRP A 284 20.47 16.97 3.83
CA TRP A 284 21.83 16.51 4.12
C TRP A 284 22.53 15.90 2.91
N ASN A 285 21.77 15.47 1.89
CA ASN A 285 22.28 14.86 0.67
C ASN A 285 21.56 15.42 -0.56
N THR A 286 21.77 16.71 -0.84
CA THR A 286 21.14 17.41 -1.98
C THR A 286 21.71 17.03 -3.34
N GLY A 287 22.86 16.34 -3.38
CA GLY A 287 23.45 15.81 -4.61
C GLY A 287 22.74 14.57 -5.15
N ALA A 288 21.89 13.94 -4.33
CA ALA A 288 21.08 12.79 -4.68
C ALA A 288 19.60 13.17 -4.83
N ARG A 289 18.92 12.52 -5.77
CA ARG A 289 17.48 12.55 -5.94
C ARG A 289 16.90 11.15 -5.92
N PHE A 290 15.62 11.05 -5.62
CA PHE A 290 14.88 9.81 -5.85
C PHE A 290 14.82 9.48 -7.35
N LEU A 291 14.70 8.19 -7.64
CA LEU A 291 14.28 7.72 -8.96
C LEU A 291 12.77 7.91 -9.11
N SER A 292 12.33 8.15 -10.35
CA SER A 292 10.90 8.10 -10.66
C SER A 292 10.39 6.65 -10.76
N TYR A 293 9.07 6.43 -10.69
CA TYR A 293 8.44 5.15 -10.98
C TYR A 293 8.82 4.64 -12.37
N TYR A 294 8.91 5.53 -13.36
CA TYR A 294 9.37 5.22 -14.71
C TYR A 294 10.83 4.71 -14.72
N GLU A 295 11.74 5.37 -14.01
CA GLU A 295 13.14 4.94 -13.92
C GLU A 295 13.30 3.64 -13.12
N LEU A 296 12.49 3.46 -12.07
CA LEU A 296 12.41 2.22 -11.29
C LEU A 296 11.97 1.06 -12.19
N ALA A 297 10.97 1.25 -13.05
CA ALA A 297 10.56 0.22 -14.00
C ALA A 297 11.72 -0.24 -14.90
N GLN A 298 12.61 0.68 -15.29
CA GLN A 298 13.77 0.37 -16.14
C GLN A 298 14.94 -0.30 -15.41
N LYS A 299 15.03 -0.15 -14.08
CA LYS A 299 16.19 -0.59 -13.28
C LYS A 299 15.85 -1.72 -12.33
N LEU A 300 14.79 -1.57 -11.55
CA LEU A 300 14.37 -2.52 -10.53
C LEU A 300 13.76 -3.78 -11.16
N ILE A 301 12.88 -3.65 -12.15
CA ILE A 301 12.19 -4.80 -12.74
C ILE A 301 13.19 -5.80 -13.38
N PRO A 302 14.16 -5.37 -14.22
CA PRO A 302 15.17 -6.29 -14.73
C PRO A 302 16.00 -6.94 -13.62
N TYR A 303 16.34 -6.18 -12.58
CA TYR A 303 17.11 -6.67 -11.44
C TYR A 303 16.37 -7.77 -10.66
N VAL A 304 15.10 -7.53 -10.30
CA VAL A 304 14.27 -8.50 -9.58
C VAL A 304 13.99 -9.74 -10.43
N LYS A 305 13.78 -9.55 -11.74
CA LYS A 305 13.60 -10.65 -12.70
C LYS A 305 14.84 -11.53 -12.83
N GLU A 306 16.03 -10.94 -12.86
CA GLU A 306 17.32 -11.67 -12.86
C GLU A 306 17.50 -12.49 -11.57
N LEU A 307 17.10 -11.94 -10.42
CA LEU A 307 17.11 -12.66 -9.14
C LEU A 307 16.02 -13.73 -9.05
N GLY A 308 15.03 -13.70 -9.94
CA GLY A 308 14.05 -14.76 -10.09
C GLY A 308 12.91 -14.73 -9.07
N TYR A 309 12.71 -13.64 -8.34
CA TYR A 309 11.51 -13.46 -7.51
C TYR A 309 10.23 -13.50 -8.34
N THR A 310 9.12 -13.74 -7.66
CA THR A 310 7.78 -13.80 -8.28
C THR A 310 6.97 -12.53 -8.04
N HIS A 311 7.27 -11.82 -6.96
CA HIS A 311 6.57 -10.63 -6.53
C HIS A 311 7.54 -9.58 -6.01
N ILE A 312 7.13 -8.33 -6.10
CA ILE A 312 7.71 -7.18 -5.43
C ILE A 312 6.72 -6.73 -4.35
N GLU A 313 7.20 -6.48 -3.13
CA GLU A 313 6.40 -5.85 -2.08
C GLU A 313 6.95 -4.46 -1.79
N LEU A 314 6.08 -3.46 -1.93
CA LEU A 314 6.42 -2.06 -1.72
C LEU A 314 6.01 -1.66 -0.32
N LEU A 315 6.96 -1.15 0.48
CA LEU A 315 6.62 -0.34 1.64
C LEU A 315 5.64 0.78 1.24
N PRO A 316 4.86 1.34 2.18
CA PRO A 316 3.67 2.11 1.82
C PRO A 316 3.96 3.26 0.83
N ILE A 317 3.31 3.19 -0.33
CA ILE A 317 3.45 4.18 -1.39
C ILE A 317 2.36 5.24 -1.37
N ALA A 318 1.34 5.10 -0.52
CA ALA A 318 0.34 6.15 -0.33
C ALA A 318 1.02 7.43 0.17
N GLU A 319 0.49 8.60 -0.19
CA GLU A 319 1.16 9.86 0.09
C GLU A 319 1.31 10.12 1.59
N HIS A 320 2.54 10.39 2.00
CA HIS A 320 2.95 10.55 3.40
C HIS A 320 3.91 11.75 3.54
N PRO A 321 3.82 12.55 4.62
CA PRO A 321 4.56 13.81 4.71
C PRO A 321 6.04 13.64 5.05
N PHE A 322 6.42 12.53 5.68
CA PHE A 322 7.75 12.35 6.28
C PHE A 322 8.42 11.03 5.86
N ASP A 323 9.61 11.11 5.27
CA ASP A 323 10.34 9.92 4.77
C ASP A 323 10.78 8.98 5.88
N GLY A 324 11.12 9.51 7.05
CA GLY A 324 11.53 8.70 8.19
C GLY A 324 10.40 7.88 8.81
N SER A 325 9.15 8.06 8.35
CA SER A 325 8.04 7.14 8.67
C SER A 325 8.03 5.89 7.79
N TRP A 326 8.88 5.87 6.76
CA TRP A 326 8.98 4.82 5.73
C TRP A 326 7.70 4.58 4.92
N GLY A 327 6.73 5.48 5.06
CA GLY A 327 5.40 5.39 4.47
C GLY A 327 4.29 5.07 5.46
N TYR A 328 4.59 4.56 6.66
CA TYR A 328 3.59 4.10 7.62
C TYR A 328 2.77 5.21 8.29
N GLN A 329 3.07 6.49 8.03
CA GLN A 329 2.25 7.62 8.51
C GLN A 329 1.60 8.34 7.32
N VAL A 330 0.55 7.71 6.77
CA VAL A 330 -0.13 8.15 5.54
C VAL A 330 -1.07 9.33 5.79
N THR A 331 -1.07 10.31 4.86
CA THR A 331 -2.05 11.41 4.84
C THR A 331 -2.89 11.49 3.57
N GLY A 332 -2.40 10.97 2.44
CA GLY A 332 -3.11 10.93 1.15
C GLY A 332 -3.33 9.49 0.68
N TYR A 333 -4.42 8.88 1.14
CA TYR A 333 -4.69 7.45 0.98
C TYR A 333 -4.97 7.03 -0.47
N PHE A 334 -5.51 7.95 -1.29
CA PHE A 334 -5.93 7.69 -2.68
C PHE A 334 -4.91 8.18 -3.71
N ALA A 335 -3.69 8.53 -3.29
CA ALA A 335 -2.62 8.99 -4.18
C ALA A 335 -1.33 8.20 -3.94
N PRO A 336 -0.69 7.64 -4.98
CA PRO A 336 0.72 7.25 -4.89
C PRO A 336 1.57 8.50 -4.64
N THR A 337 2.61 8.35 -3.82
CA THR A 337 3.45 9.46 -3.40
C THR A 337 4.11 10.15 -4.59
N SER A 338 3.99 11.47 -4.61
CA SER A 338 4.53 12.34 -5.66
C SER A 338 6.07 12.38 -5.70
N ARG A 339 6.75 11.80 -4.70
CA ARG A 339 8.23 11.69 -4.64
C ARG A 339 8.82 11.05 -5.89
N TYR A 340 8.09 10.11 -6.50
CA TYR A 340 8.58 9.30 -7.60
C TYR A 340 7.85 9.60 -8.93
N GLY A 341 7.04 10.65 -9.01
CA GLY A 341 6.33 11.04 -10.22
C GLY A 341 4.82 11.07 -10.07
N ASN A 342 4.11 10.96 -11.18
CA ASN A 342 2.66 11.08 -11.25
C ASN A 342 1.97 9.70 -11.17
N PRO A 343 0.64 9.65 -10.95
CA PRO A 343 -0.13 8.40 -10.97
C PRO A 343 0.12 7.50 -12.18
N GLU A 344 0.20 8.07 -13.38
CA GLU A 344 0.45 7.33 -14.63
C GLU A 344 1.84 6.67 -14.66
N ASP A 345 2.85 7.28 -14.00
CA ASP A 345 4.18 6.67 -13.88
C ASP A 345 4.14 5.42 -12.98
N PHE A 346 3.30 5.42 -11.94
CA PHE A 346 3.08 4.26 -11.09
C PHE A 346 2.26 3.17 -11.80
N MET A 347 1.22 3.53 -12.56
CA MET A 347 0.50 2.58 -13.42
C MET A 347 1.46 1.91 -14.41
N TYR A 348 2.34 2.69 -15.05
CA TYR A 348 3.39 2.16 -15.90
C TYR A 348 4.33 1.20 -15.18
N PHE A 349 4.73 1.50 -13.94
CA PHE A 349 5.55 0.58 -13.16
C PHE A 349 4.86 -0.77 -12.93
N VAL A 350 3.58 -0.78 -12.54
CA VAL A 350 2.82 -2.02 -12.32
C VAL A 350 2.61 -2.78 -13.62
N ASP A 351 2.23 -2.10 -14.70
CA ASP A 351 2.06 -2.70 -16.03
C ASP A 351 3.34 -3.40 -16.51
N GLN A 352 4.49 -2.74 -16.32
CA GLN A 352 5.79 -3.33 -16.66
C GLN A 352 6.15 -4.51 -15.75
N CYS A 353 5.73 -4.53 -14.48
CA CYS A 353 5.88 -5.72 -13.62
C CYS A 353 5.09 -6.90 -14.19
N HIS A 354 3.81 -6.68 -14.53
CA HIS A 354 2.92 -7.71 -15.08
C HIS A 354 3.43 -8.28 -16.40
N GLN A 355 3.86 -7.42 -17.33
CA GLN A 355 4.47 -7.85 -18.61
C GLN A 355 5.77 -8.66 -18.40
N ASN A 356 6.43 -8.48 -17.25
CA ASN A 356 7.62 -9.23 -16.87
C ASN A 356 7.34 -10.45 -15.98
N GLY A 357 6.08 -10.74 -15.70
CA GLY A 357 5.66 -11.87 -14.88
C GLY A 357 5.93 -11.69 -13.39
N LEU A 358 5.97 -10.45 -12.91
CA LEU A 358 6.13 -10.09 -11.51
C LEU A 358 4.83 -9.52 -10.96
N GLY A 359 4.38 -10.04 -9.81
CA GLY A 359 3.26 -9.43 -9.09
C GLY A 359 3.69 -8.25 -8.22
N VAL A 360 2.78 -7.33 -7.94
CA VAL A 360 3.02 -6.15 -7.10
C VAL A 360 2.15 -6.18 -5.85
N LEU A 361 2.79 -6.22 -4.69
CA LEU A 361 2.17 -6.10 -3.38
C LEU A 361 2.44 -4.72 -2.81
N VAL A 362 1.46 -4.15 -2.11
CA VAL A 362 1.60 -2.84 -1.45
C VAL A 362 1.27 -2.96 0.02
N ASP A 363 2.15 -2.42 0.86
CA ASP A 363 1.86 -2.23 2.28
C ASP A 363 0.77 -1.17 2.43
N TRP A 364 -0.36 -1.63 2.96
CA TRP A 364 -1.56 -0.84 3.16
C TRP A 364 -1.74 -0.54 4.65
N VAL A 365 -2.01 0.72 4.99
CA VAL A 365 -1.93 1.22 6.37
C VAL A 365 -3.31 1.68 6.89
N PRO A 366 -4.24 0.76 7.22
CA PRO A 366 -5.55 1.10 7.77
C PRO A 366 -5.58 1.24 9.30
N GLY A 367 -4.44 1.04 9.98
CA GLY A 367 -4.37 1.01 11.43
C GLY A 367 -4.48 2.39 12.09
N HIS A 368 -3.89 3.40 11.46
CA HIS A 368 -3.73 4.72 12.06
C HIS A 368 -3.35 5.78 11.01
N PHE A 369 -3.37 7.05 11.42
CA PHE A 369 -2.90 8.18 10.63
C PHE A 369 -2.27 9.27 11.53
N PRO A 370 -1.34 10.09 11.04
CA PRO A 370 -0.66 11.09 11.85
C PRO A 370 -1.53 12.33 12.10
N LYS A 371 -1.07 13.22 12.99
CA LYS A 371 -1.79 14.42 13.44
C LYS A 371 -1.56 15.66 12.57
N ASP A 372 -0.93 15.50 11.42
CA ASP A 372 -0.62 16.61 10.50
C ASP A 372 -1.87 17.41 10.13
N GLY A 373 -1.76 18.73 10.22
CA GLY A 373 -2.89 19.64 10.08
C GLY A 373 -3.58 19.56 8.71
N HIS A 374 -2.85 19.23 7.64
CA HIS A 374 -3.42 19.08 6.30
C HIS A 374 -4.18 17.76 6.10
N GLY A 375 -3.92 16.74 6.92
CA GLY A 375 -4.47 15.40 6.79
C GLY A 375 -5.85 15.21 7.45
N LEU A 376 -6.18 13.98 7.82
CA LEU A 376 -7.51 13.59 8.31
C LEU A 376 -7.84 14.04 9.73
N ALA A 377 -6.85 14.45 10.53
CA ALA A 377 -7.03 14.79 11.94
C ALA A 377 -8.03 15.93 12.15
N PHE A 378 -9.02 15.71 13.02
CA PHE A 378 -10.02 16.71 13.40
C PHE A 378 -10.70 17.42 12.21
N PHE A 379 -10.99 16.64 11.16
CA PHE A 379 -11.16 17.13 9.79
C PHE A 379 -12.18 18.25 9.60
N ASP A 380 -13.34 18.17 10.25
CA ASP A 380 -14.44 19.14 10.13
C ASP A 380 -14.69 19.94 11.41
N GLY A 381 -13.70 19.95 12.33
CA GLY A 381 -13.82 20.51 13.67
C GLY A 381 -14.41 19.55 14.69
N THR A 382 -14.49 18.26 14.35
CA THR A 382 -14.84 17.16 15.25
C THR A 382 -13.90 15.98 15.02
N HIS A 383 -13.94 14.99 15.92
CA HIS A 383 -13.31 13.69 15.71
C HIS A 383 -14.08 12.90 14.64
N LEU A 384 -13.77 13.22 13.37
CA LEU A 384 -14.52 12.74 12.21
C LEU A 384 -14.06 11.34 11.79
N TYR A 385 -12.78 11.23 11.43
CA TYR A 385 -12.13 9.98 11.01
C TYR A 385 -11.63 9.19 12.22
N GLU A 386 -11.06 9.87 13.21
CA GLU A 386 -10.62 9.28 14.46
C GLU A 386 -11.77 9.09 15.46
N HIS A 387 -11.60 8.14 16.39
CA HIS A 387 -12.57 7.96 17.47
C HIS A 387 -12.46 9.08 18.52
N GLY A 388 -13.59 9.66 18.94
CA GLY A 388 -13.60 10.82 19.84
C GLY A 388 -13.18 10.56 21.29
N ASP A 389 -13.16 9.29 21.73
CA ASP A 389 -12.51 8.87 22.98
C ASP A 389 -11.04 8.52 22.72
N PRO A 390 -10.05 9.26 23.27
CA PRO A 390 -8.62 9.00 23.05
C PRO A 390 -8.15 7.63 23.52
N ARG A 391 -8.86 6.99 24.45
CA ARG A 391 -8.56 5.62 24.90
C ARG A 391 -8.81 4.57 23.82
N LYS A 392 -9.55 4.92 22.77
CA LYS A 392 -9.78 4.12 21.57
C LYS A 392 -9.21 4.76 20.30
N GLY A 393 -9.11 6.09 20.28
CA GLY A 393 -8.77 6.90 19.10
C GLY A 393 -7.31 7.31 18.96
N GLU A 394 -6.41 6.87 19.86
CA GLU A 394 -5.01 7.30 19.82
C GLU A 394 -4.02 6.18 20.19
N HIS A 395 -2.96 6.04 19.39
CA HIS A 395 -1.74 5.32 19.79
C HIS A 395 -0.75 6.33 20.38
N LYS A 396 -0.79 6.50 21.72
CA LYS A 396 -0.02 7.54 22.43
C LYS A 396 1.49 7.42 22.22
N GLU A 397 2.02 6.21 22.29
CA GLU A 397 3.47 5.94 22.11
C GLU A 397 3.95 6.31 20.69
N TRP A 398 3.06 6.24 19.70
CA TRP A 398 3.36 6.59 18.30
C TRP A 398 3.00 8.04 17.97
N GLY A 399 2.22 8.71 18.81
CA GLY A 399 1.71 10.06 18.55
C GLY A 399 0.68 10.14 17.40
N THR A 400 0.02 9.03 17.07
CA THR A 400 -0.89 8.90 15.91
C THR A 400 -2.35 8.65 16.34
N LEU A 401 -3.28 8.90 15.43
CA LEU A 401 -4.72 8.73 15.63
C LEU A 401 -5.22 7.41 15.00
N ILE A 402 -6.24 6.81 15.62
CA ILE A 402 -6.83 5.53 15.20
C ILE A 402 -8.19 5.80 14.57
N PHE A 403 -8.42 5.19 13.41
CA PHE A 403 -9.69 5.28 12.71
C PHE A 403 -10.87 4.78 13.56
N ASN A 404 -12.01 5.45 13.45
CA ASN A 404 -13.26 5.00 14.04
C ASN A 404 -13.92 3.95 13.12
N TYR A 405 -13.47 2.70 13.21
CA TYR A 405 -13.98 1.59 12.37
C TYR A 405 -15.49 1.35 12.49
N GLY A 406 -16.10 1.74 13.62
CA GLY A 406 -17.54 1.64 13.85
C GLY A 406 -18.36 2.66 13.06
N ARG A 407 -17.75 3.74 12.58
CA ARG A 407 -18.43 4.78 11.80
C ARG A 407 -18.50 4.38 10.33
N ASN A 408 -19.71 4.34 9.78
CA ASN A 408 -19.99 3.84 8.43
C ASN A 408 -19.14 4.50 7.35
N GLU A 409 -19.05 5.82 7.34
CA GLU A 409 -18.33 6.57 6.32
C GLU A 409 -16.81 6.39 6.42
N VAL A 410 -16.28 6.20 7.63
CA VAL A 410 -14.85 5.91 7.88
C VAL A 410 -14.52 4.50 7.43
N ARG A 411 -15.38 3.53 7.78
CA ARG A 411 -15.28 2.16 7.28
C ARG A 411 -15.33 2.13 5.75
N ASN A 412 -16.23 2.90 5.14
CA ASN A 412 -16.35 3.03 3.69
C ASN A 412 -15.10 3.63 3.06
N PHE A 413 -14.54 4.69 3.65
CA PHE A 413 -13.30 5.33 3.18
C PHE A 413 -12.19 4.27 3.05
N LEU A 414 -11.98 3.47 4.09
CA LEU A 414 -10.95 2.43 4.11
C LEU A 414 -11.26 1.24 3.18
N VAL A 415 -12.49 0.72 3.19
CA VAL A 415 -12.88 -0.41 2.31
C VAL A 415 -12.76 -0.01 0.84
N ALA A 416 -13.24 1.18 0.46
CA ALA A 416 -13.11 1.69 -0.89
C ALA A 416 -11.66 2.02 -1.24
N ASN A 417 -10.83 2.43 -0.27
CA ASN A 417 -9.42 2.65 -0.48
C ASN A 417 -8.67 1.36 -0.82
N ALA A 418 -8.93 0.26 -0.10
CA ALA A 418 -8.35 -1.04 -0.44
C ALA A 418 -8.71 -1.41 -1.90
N LEU A 419 -10.00 -1.35 -2.25
CA LEU A 419 -10.47 -1.62 -3.62
C LEU A 419 -9.86 -0.69 -4.67
N PHE A 420 -9.67 0.59 -4.35
CA PHE A 420 -9.14 1.59 -5.26
C PHE A 420 -7.75 1.22 -5.80
N TRP A 421 -6.87 0.68 -4.95
CA TRP A 421 -5.55 0.23 -5.40
C TRP A 421 -5.64 -0.93 -6.40
N PHE A 422 -6.52 -1.90 -6.16
CA PHE A 422 -6.74 -3.01 -7.09
C PHE A 422 -7.43 -2.57 -8.39
N ASP A 423 -8.40 -1.65 -8.30
CA ASP A 423 -9.19 -1.15 -9.44
C ASP A 423 -8.37 -0.24 -10.35
N LYS A 424 -7.73 0.79 -9.78
CA LYS A 424 -7.07 1.85 -10.56
C LYS A 424 -5.59 1.58 -10.83
N TYR A 425 -4.92 0.81 -9.98
CA TYR A 425 -3.49 0.54 -10.11
C TYR A 425 -3.15 -0.94 -10.31
N HIS A 426 -4.16 -1.81 -10.43
CA HIS A 426 -4.02 -3.23 -10.77
C HIS A 426 -3.12 -4.07 -9.83
N ILE A 427 -2.81 -3.59 -8.61
CA ILE A 427 -1.95 -4.35 -7.68
C ILE A 427 -2.46 -5.78 -7.44
N ASP A 428 -1.56 -6.70 -7.09
CA ASP A 428 -1.87 -8.13 -6.92
C ASP A 428 -2.11 -8.53 -5.48
N GLY A 429 -1.84 -7.63 -4.54
CA GLY A 429 -2.12 -7.89 -3.14
C GLY A 429 -1.74 -6.76 -2.22
N ILE A 430 -2.19 -6.89 -0.98
CA ILE A 430 -1.90 -5.97 0.11
C ILE A 430 -1.25 -6.71 1.27
N ARG A 431 -0.36 -6.01 1.98
CA ARG A 431 0.14 -6.43 3.29
C ARG A 431 -0.27 -5.40 4.34
N VAL A 432 -0.79 -5.85 5.47
CA VAL A 432 -1.21 -4.98 6.59
C VAL A 432 -0.25 -5.16 7.75
N ASP A 433 0.44 -4.07 8.08
CA ASP A 433 1.33 -3.94 9.22
C ASP A 433 0.59 -3.91 10.55
N ALA A 434 1.24 -4.45 11.59
CA ALA A 434 0.85 -4.34 12.98
C ALA A 434 -0.66 -4.53 13.21
N VAL A 435 -1.27 -5.59 12.67
CA VAL A 435 -2.72 -5.87 12.77
C VAL A 435 -3.16 -5.95 14.25
N ALA A 436 -2.26 -6.35 15.15
CA ALA A 436 -2.50 -6.34 16.58
C ALA A 436 -2.85 -4.93 17.13
N SER A 437 -2.30 -3.86 16.54
CA SER A 437 -2.63 -2.47 16.91
C SER A 437 -4.11 -2.14 16.71
N MET A 438 -4.73 -2.79 15.73
CA MET A 438 -6.15 -2.64 15.42
C MET A 438 -7.02 -3.53 16.31
N LEU A 439 -6.61 -4.80 16.50
CA LEU A 439 -7.44 -5.84 17.11
C LEU A 439 -7.60 -5.71 18.63
N TYR A 440 -6.75 -4.92 19.31
CA TYR A 440 -6.73 -4.85 20.76
C TYR A 440 -6.94 -3.43 21.29
N LEU A 441 -7.97 -3.27 22.13
CA LEU A 441 -8.29 -2.02 22.81
C LEU A 441 -7.25 -1.64 23.88
N ASP A 442 -6.42 -2.60 24.33
CA ASP A 442 -5.34 -2.39 25.28
C ASP A 442 -3.94 -2.32 24.63
N TYR A 443 -3.85 -2.32 23.29
CA TYR A 443 -2.57 -2.28 22.58
C TYR A 443 -1.71 -1.08 23.00
N CYS A 444 -0.54 -1.35 23.58
CA CYS A 444 0.39 -0.36 24.14
C CYS A 444 -0.28 0.63 25.12
N ARG A 445 -1.28 0.19 25.90
CA ARG A 445 -1.96 1.00 26.91
C ARG A 445 -1.81 0.36 28.29
N LYS A 446 -1.66 1.21 29.32
CA LYS A 446 -1.58 0.77 30.72
C LYS A 446 -2.96 0.48 31.30
N ASP A 447 -3.00 -0.29 32.38
CA ASP A 447 -4.24 -0.52 33.14
C ASP A 447 -4.88 0.81 33.56
N GLY A 448 -6.20 0.94 33.33
CA GLY A 448 -6.95 2.16 33.56
C GLY A 448 -6.89 3.19 32.43
N GLU A 449 -6.07 2.98 31.39
CA GLU A 449 -5.97 3.87 30.22
C GLU A 449 -6.73 3.36 28.99
N TRP A 450 -7.44 2.25 29.10
CA TRP A 450 -8.27 1.67 28.04
C TRP A 450 -9.66 1.27 28.58
N VAL A 451 -10.59 0.95 27.67
CA VAL A 451 -11.93 0.47 28.01
C VAL A 451 -12.23 -0.82 27.27
N ALA A 452 -12.87 -1.76 27.95
CA ALA A 452 -13.29 -3.03 27.36
C ALA A 452 -14.39 -2.86 26.31
N ASN A 453 -14.56 -3.89 25.48
CA ASN A 453 -15.70 -4.00 24.57
C ASN A 453 -17.00 -4.29 25.34
N GLU A 454 -18.13 -4.33 24.63
CA GLU A 454 -19.47 -4.55 25.21
C GLU A 454 -19.63 -5.89 25.95
N TYR A 455 -18.75 -6.87 25.71
CA TYR A 455 -18.74 -8.17 26.37
C TYR A 455 -17.68 -8.27 27.50
N GLY A 456 -16.97 -7.17 27.80
CA GLY A 456 -15.94 -7.13 28.84
C GLY A 456 -14.56 -7.62 28.40
N GLY A 457 -14.36 -7.91 27.11
CA GLY A 457 -13.08 -8.31 26.54
C GLY A 457 -12.22 -7.14 26.07
N ARG A 458 -10.97 -7.44 25.68
CA ARG A 458 -10.01 -6.46 25.14
C ARG A 458 -10.04 -6.36 23.62
N GLU A 459 -10.80 -7.23 22.97
CA GLU A 459 -10.90 -7.31 21.50
C GLU A 459 -11.64 -6.09 20.96
N ASN A 460 -11.07 -5.45 19.94
CA ASN A 460 -11.70 -4.39 19.18
C ASN A 460 -12.60 -5.00 18.09
N LEU A 461 -13.88 -5.19 18.43
CA LEU A 461 -14.83 -5.89 17.57
C LEU A 461 -15.08 -5.14 16.26
N GLU A 462 -15.11 -3.81 16.33
CA GLU A 462 -15.31 -2.94 15.17
C GLU A 462 -14.15 -3.06 14.17
N ALA A 463 -12.90 -3.13 14.65
CA ALA A 463 -11.73 -3.36 13.80
C ALA A 463 -11.71 -4.77 13.20
N ALA A 464 -12.03 -5.79 13.99
CA ALA A 464 -12.10 -7.17 13.51
C ALA A 464 -13.16 -7.32 12.40
N GLU A 465 -14.33 -6.70 12.57
CA GLU A 465 -15.40 -6.73 11.57
C GLU A 465 -15.03 -5.93 10.31
N PHE A 466 -14.36 -4.79 10.48
CA PHE A 466 -13.80 -4.04 9.36
C PHE A 466 -12.82 -4.90 8.52
N LEU A 467 -11.88 -5.60 9.15
CA LEU A 467 -10.93 -6.47 8.46
C LEU A 467 -11.64 -7.61 7.72
N ARG A 468 -12.66 -8.22 8.34
CA ARG A 468 -13.51 -9.22 7.68
C ARG A 468 -14.22 -8.64 6.46
N GLN A 469 -14.80 -7.45 6.58
CA GLN A 469 -15.48 -6.78 5.48
C GLN A 469 -14.51 -6.51 4.33
N VAL A 470 -13.35 -5.89 4.60
CA VAL A 470 -12.33 -5.60 3.59
C VAL A 470 -11.92 -6.86 2.86
N ASN A 471 -11.50 -7.91 3.58
CA ASN A 471 -11.05 -9.16 2.98
C ASN A 471 -12.16 -9.82 2.16
N HIS A 472 -13.40 -9.89 2.69
CA HIS A 472 -14.53 -10.43 1.94
C HIS A 472 -14.75 -9.68 0.61
N VAL A 473 -14.68 -8.36 0.65
CA VAL A 473 -14.94 -7.49 -0.50
C VAL A 473 -13.81 -7.61 -1.54
N ILE A 474 -12.53 -7.48 -1.16
CA ILE A 474 -11.42 -7.54 -2.13
C ILE A 474 -11.36 -8.90 -2.84
N PHE A 475 -11.55 -10.03 -2.14
CA PHE A 475 -11.56 -11.35 -2.76
C PHE A 475 -12.78 -11.57 -3.67
N SER A 476 -13.91 -10.90 -3.39
CA SER A 476 -15.11 -10.99 -4.23
C SER A 476 -14.94 -10.25 -5.56
N TYR A 477 -14.29 -9.09 -5.57
CA TYR A 477 -14.02 -8.32 -6.80
C TYR A 477 -12.80 -8.85 -7.56
N PHE A 478 -11.75 -9.23 -6.83
CA PHE A 478 -10.44 -9.59 -7.37
C PHE A 478 -10.01 -10.98 -6.85
N PRO A 479 -10.59 -12.08 -7.36
CA PRO A 479 -10.09 -13.42 -7.07
C PRO A 479 -8.61 -13.59 -7.45
N GLY A 480 -7.89 -14.43 -6.73
CA GLY A 480 -6.48 -14.76 -7.01
C GLY A 480 -5.44 -13.76 -6.48
N ILE A 481 -5.87 -12.72 -5.74
CA ILE A 481 -4.97 -11.77 -5.07
C ILE A 481 -4.36 -12.34 -3.78
N LEU A 482 -3.36 -11.63 -3.23
CA LEU A 482 -2.81 -11.88 -1.89
C LEU A 482 -3.32 -10.82 -0.90
N SER A 483 -3.71 -11.26 0.30
CA SER A 483 -3.99 -10.39 1.44
C SER A 483 -3.22 -10.95 2.64
N ILE A 484 -2.19 -10.23 3.05
CA ILE A 484 -1.17 -10.68 4.00
C ILE A 484 -1.27 -9.88 5.30
N ALA A 485 -1.30 -10.56 6.43
CA ALA A 485 -1.32 -9.93 7.76
C ALA A 485 0.01 -10.12 8.49
N GLU A 486 0.50 -9.07 9.13
CA GLU A 486 1.45 -9.18 10.24
C GLU A 486 0.70 -9.00 11.57
N GLU A 487 0.54 -10.10 12.30
CA GLU A 487 -0.19 -10.15 13.57
C GLU A 487 0.65 -10.93 14.59
N SER A 488 1.04 -10.27 15.68
CA SER A 488 2.12 -10.68 16.58
C SER A 488 1.66 -11.13 17.97
N THR A 489 0.36 -11.36 18.19
CA THR A 489 -0.22 -11.71 19.51
C THR A 489 -1.01 -13.02 19.52
N ALA A 490 -0.89 -13.82 18.47
CA ALA A 490 -1.54 -15.12 18.31
C ALA A 490 -3.08 -15.05 18.26
N TRP A 491 -3.64 -14.00 17.64
CA TRP A 491 -5.05 -13.99 17.27
C TRP A 491 -5.33 -15.24 16.40
N PRO A 492 -6.40 -16.02 16.70
CA PRO A 492 -6.67 -17.24 15.97
C PRO A 492 -7.33 -16.96 14.61
N MET A 493 -7.06 -17.82 13.64
CA MET A 493 -7.75 -17.83 12.34
C MET A 493 -7.57 -16.53 11.54
N VAL A 494 -6.38 -15.92 11.60
CA VAL A 494 -6.09 -14.67 10.85
C VAL A 494 -6.21 -14.92 9.35
N SER A 495 -5.62 -16.01 8.88
CA SER A 495 -5.54 -16.37 7.45
C SER A 495 -6.62 -17.38 7.02
N TRP A 496 -7.74 -17.42 7.73
CA TRP A 496 -8.89 -18.28 7.43
C TRP A 496 -10.07 -17.48 6.87
N PRO A 497 -10.96 -18.12 6.09
CA PRO A 497 -12.15 -17.46 5.55
C PRO A 497 -13.06 -16.86 6.62
N THR A 498 -13.67 -15.73 6.30
CA THR A 498 -14.56 -14.99 7.21
C THR A 498 -15.78 -15.79 7.66
N TYR A 499 -16.32 -16.67 6.81
CA TYR A 499 -17.46 -17.53 7.15
C TYR A 499 -17.14 -18.62 8.19
N MET A 500 -15.85 -18.89 8.48
CA MET A 500 -15.42 -19.76 9.58
C MET A 500 -15.12 -18.99 10.87
N GLY A 501 -15.27 -17.67 10.86
CA GLY A 501 -14.91 -16.78 11.97
C GLY A 501 -13.51 -16.16 11.87
N GLY A 502 -12.76 -16.46 10.80
CA GLY A 502 -11.45 -15.86 10.55
C GLY A 502 -11.50 -14.39 10.15
N LEU A 503 -10.33 -13.76 10.03
CA LEU A 503 -10.22 -12.36 9.59
C LEU A 503 -10.24 -12.21 8.06
N GLY A 504 -10.08 -13.31 7.32
CA GLY A 504 -10.22 -13.35 5.86
C GLY A 504 -8.93 -13.10 5.08
N PHE A 505 -7.78 -12.89 5.72
CA PHE A 505 -6.49 -12.89 5.03
C PHE A 505 -6.25 -14.27 4.41
N ASN A 506 -5.38 -14.36 3.40
CA ASN A 506 -4.97 -15.68 2.87
C ASN A 506 -3.53 -16.05 3.25
N LEU A 507 -2.76 -15.12 3.81
CA LEU A 507 -1.45 -15.37 4.40
C LEU A 507 -1.24 -14.58 5.70
N LYS A 508 -0.41 -15.12 6.59
CA LYS A 508 0.05 -14.46 7.83
C LYS A 508 1.58 -14.53 7.92
N TRP A 509 2.26 -13.43 8.22
CA TRP A 509 3.69 -13.47 8.55
C TRP A 509 3.95 -14.34 9.78
N ASN A 510 4.89 -15.27 9.67
CA ASN A 510 5.30 -16.13 10.77
C ASN A 510 6.37 -15.46 11.64
N MET A 511 5.93 -14.52 12.48
CA MET A 511 6.82 -13.77 13.38
C MET A 511 7.55 -14.70 14.37
N GLY A 512 6.90 -15.78 14.80
CA GLY A 512 7.54 -16.78 15.66
C GLY A 512 8.72 -17.48 14.98
N TRP A 513 8.52 -17.96 13.74
CA TRP A 513 9.61 -18.52 12.94
C TRP A 513 10.73 -17.50 12.70
N MET A 514 10.39 -16.24 12.40
CA MET A 514 11.39 -15.19 12.18
C MET A 514 12.28 -15.01 13.42
N HIS A 515 11.69 -14.83 14.60
CA HIS A 515 12.45 -14.70 15.85
C HIS A 515 13.28 -15.95 16.14
N ASP A 516 12.68 -17.13 16.04
CA ASP A 516 13.36 -18.40 16.28
C ASP A 516 14.61 -18.53 15.38
N MET A 517 14.50 -18.17 14.10
CA MET A 517 15.59 -18.29 13.13
C MET A 517 16.68 -17.24 13.33
N LEU A 518 16.32 -15.98 13.55
CA LEU A 518 17.30 -14.92 13.77
C LEU A 518 18.08 -15.14 15.07
N ASP A 519 17.40 -15.57 16.13
CA ASP A 519 18.06 -15.95 17.39
C ASP A 519 18.98 -17.16 17.18
N TYR A 520 18.50 -18.21 16.50
CA TYR A 520 19.28 -19.43 16.26
C TYR A 520 20.55 -19.18 15.44
N PHE A 521 20.44 -18.42 14.36
CA PHE A 521 21.57 -18.13 13.49
C PHE A 521 22.49 -17.05 14.07
N GLY A 522 21.98 -16.17 14.94
CA GLY A 522 22.79 -15.21 15.71
C GLY A 522 23.65 -15.86 16.79
N MET A 523 23.30 -17.07 17.24
CA MET A 523 24.10 -17.84 18.20
C MET A 523 25.32 -18.51 17.55
N ASP A 524 26.44 -18.52 18.28
CA ASP A 524 27.62 -19.30 17.93
C ASP A 524 27.24 -20.77 17.68
N PRO A 525 27.72 -21.40 16.58
CA PRO A 525 27.33 -22.75 16.21
C PRO A 525 27.50 -23.80 17.31
N TRP A 526 28.46 -23.64 18.22
CA TRP A 526 28.63 -24.58 19.34
C TRP A 526 27.41 -24.60 20.27
N PHE A 527 26.75 -23.47 20.49
CA PHE A 527 25.60 -23.37 21.41
C PHE A 527 24.27 -23.78 20.76
N ARG A 528 24.21 -23.90 19.43
CA ARG A 528 22.99 -24.30 18.70
C ARG A 528 22.43 -25.65 19.16
N GLN A 529 23.26 -26.54 19.66
CA GLN A 529 22.84 -27.83 20.22
C GLN A 529 21.87 -27.73 21.39
N PHE A 530 21.85 -26.60 22.11
CA PHE A 530 20.91 -26.32 23.21
C PHE A 530 19.61 -25.66 22.75
N HIS A 531 19.53 -25.30 21.46
CA HIS A 531 18.46 -24.49 20.87
C HIS A 531 17.87 -25.12 19.60
N GLN A 532 17.99 -26.44 19.43
CA GLN A 532 17.41 -27.16 18.28
C GLN A 532 15.89 -27.00 18.18
N ASN A 533 15.22 -26.66 19.29
CA ASN A 533 13.81 -26.30 19.30
C ASN A 533 13.52 -25.08 18.40
N ASN A 534 14.40 -24.09 18.29
CA ASN A 534 14.18 -22.93 17.42
C ASN A 534 13.98 -23.37 15.96
N VAL A 535 14.76 -24.36 15.51
CA VAL A 535 14.63 -24.93 14.14
C VAL A 535 13.30 -25.66 13.94
N THR A 536 12.81 -26.36 14.97
CA THR A 536 11.73 -27.36 14.82
C THR A 536 10.37 -26.92 15.36
N PHE A 537 10.31 -25.90 16.22
CA PHE A 537 9.12 -25.52 16.96
C PHE A 537 8.04 -24.88 16.07
N SER A 538 8.42 -24.06 15.10
CA SER A 538 7.47 -23.44 14.17
C SER A 538 6.59 -24.46 13.42
N MET A 539 7.11 -25.65 13.13
CA MET A 539 6.35 -26.72 12.50
C MET A 539 5.21 -27.27 13.37
N TRP A 540 5.24 -27.11 14.69
CA TRP A 540 4.16 -27.55 15.57
C TRP A 540 2.86 -26.78 15.33
N TYR A 541 2.95 -25.50 15.01
CA TYR A 541 1.80 -24.65 14.73
C TYR A 541 1.68 -24.26 13.25
N ASN A 542 2.62 -24.67 12.38
CA ASN A 542 2.64 -24.25 10.98
C ASN A 542 1.32 -24.50 10.21
N HIS A 543 0.53 -25.49 10.60
CA HIS A 543 -0.75 -25.80 9.95
C HIS A 543 -1.97 -25.07 10.57
N SER A 544 -1.77 -24.19 11.55
CA SER A 544 -2.86 -23.38 12.10
C SER A 544 -3.20 -22.17 11.23
N GLU A 545 -2.28 -21.74 10.37
CA GLU A 545 -2.42 -20.58 9.49
C GLU A 545 -1.67 -20.85 8.17
N ASN A 546 -1.99 -20.11 7.12
CA ASN A 546 -1.22 -20.09 5.89
C ASN A 546 -0.02 -19.13 6.08
N TYR A 547 1.12 -19.66 6.49
CA TYR A 547 2.27 -18.82 6.83
C TYR A 547 3.06 -18.30 5.62
N MET A 548 3.45 -17.03 5.71
CA MET A 548 4.52 -16.38 4.95
C MET A 548 5.74 -16.29 5.88
N LEU A 549 6.88 -16.82 5.46
CA LEU A 549 8.15 -16.67 6.14
C LEU A 549 8.77 -15.36 5.68
N ALA A 550 8.82 -14.35 6.55
CA ALA A 550 9.29 -13.01 6.22
C ALA A 550 10.52 -12.65 7.05
N LEU A 551 11.58 -12.20 6.38
CA LEU A 551 12.71 -11.49 6.97
C LEU A 551 12.70 -10.07 6.41
N SER A 552 12.08 -9.14 7.12
CA SER A 552 11.68 -7.84 6.58
C SER A 552 12.66 -6.70 6.90
N HIS A 553 12.33 -5.50 6.43
CA HIS A 553 13.03 -4.25 6.73
C HIS A 553 13.22 -3.98 8.24
N ASP A 554 12.23 -4.33 9.08
CA ASP A 554 12.27 -4.14 10.54
C ASP A 554 13.39 -4.93 11.22
N GLU A 555 13.89 -5.99 10.56
CA GLU A 555 14.92 -6.85 11.12
C GLU A 555 16.33 -6.40 10.78
N VAL A 556 16.51 -5.33 9.99
CA VAL A 556 17.85 -4.85 9.57
C VAL A 556 18.08 -3.37 9.89
N VAL A 557 17.48 -2.90 10.99
CA VAL A 557 17.52 -1.51 11.48
C VAL A 557 17.70 -1.46 13.00
N HIS A 558 17.84 -0.25 13.55
CA HIS A 558 17.77 0.04 14.99
C HIS A 558 18.77 -0.75 15.86
N GLY A 559 19.98 -0.99 15.36
CA GLY A 559 21.03 -1.71 16.08
C GLY A 559 20.93 -3.24 15.95
N LYS A 560 19.98 -3.77 15.18
CA LYS A 560 19.82 -5.22 14.93
C LYS A 560 20.87 -5.77 13.95
N SER A 561 21.66 -4.93 13.28
CA SER A 561 22.53 -5.26 12.15
C SER A 561 21.78 -5.77 10.91
N ASN A 562 22.41 -5.69 9.73
CA ASN A 562 21.97 -6.44 8.55
C ASN A 562 22.29 -7.93 8.71
N MET A 563 21.76 -8.79 7.84
CA MET A 563 21.81 -10.26 7.95
C MET A 563 23.23 -10.80 8.17
N ILE A 564 24.21 -10.31 7.42
CA ILE A 564 25.61 -10.76 7.56
C ILE A 564 26.25 -10.34 8.89
N GLY A 565 25.82 -9.22 9.46
CA GLY A 565 26.28 -8.72 10.76
C GLY A 565 25.78 -9.59 11.92
N LYS A 566 24.59 -10.18 11.77
CA LYS A 566 23.98 -11.09 12.76
C LYS A 566 24.73 -12.40 12.90
N MET A 567 25.36 -12.89 11.83
CA MET A 567 25.97 -14.22 11.82
C MET A 567 27.28 -14.27 12.62
N PRO A 568 27.55 -15.30 13.42
CA PRO A 568 28.83 -15.47 14.13
C PRO A 568 29.93 -15.96 13.19
N GLY A 569 31.18 -15.89 13.67
CA GLY A 569 32.34 -16.43 12.99
C GLY A 569 33.09 -15.44 12.11
N ASP A 570 34.03 -15.97 11.33
CA ASP A 570 34.77 -15.19 10.33
C ASP A 570 33.91 -14.84 9.09
N GLU A 571 34.47 -14.08 8.15
CA GLU A 571 33.73 -13.63 6.96
C GLU A 571 33.14 -14.80 6.17
N TRP A 572 33.91 -15.87 5.95
CA TRP A 572 33.42 -17.05 5.22
C TRP A 572 32.24 -17.71 5.95
N GLN A 573 32.35 -17.87 7.26
CA GLN A 573 31.28 -18.43 8.10
C GLN A 573 30.04 -17.54 8.11
N LYS A 574 30.19 -16.22 8.09
CA LYS A 574 29.06 -15.28 8.01
C LYS A 574 28.27 -15.48 6.72
N PHE A 575 28.94 -15.50 5.56
CA PHE A 575 28.28 -15.79 4.29
C PHE A 575 27.68 -17.20 4.26
N ALA A 576 28.36 -18.21 4.81
CA ALA A 576 27.84 -19.58 4.88
C ALA A 576 26.56 -19.67 5.72
N ASN A 577 26.52 -19.00 6.88
CA ASN A 577 25.31 -18.93 7.70
C ASN A 577 24.14 -18.25 6.98
N VAL A 578 24.38 -17.15 6.26
CA VAL A 578 23.34 -16.51 5.43
C VAL A 578 22.81 -17.50 4.41
N ARG A 579 23.69 -18.18 3.65
CA ARG A 579 23.26 -19.18 2.66
C ARG A 579 22.48 -20.34 3.31
N ALA A 580 22.92 -20.84 4.46
CA ALA A 580 22.24 -21.91 5.18
C ALA A 580 20.85 -21.49 5.66
N LEU A 581 20.72 -20.31 6.28
CA LEU A 581 19.44 -19.76 6.73
C LEU A 581 18.46 -19.62 5.57
N PHE A 582 18.86 -18.98 4.48
CA PHE A 582 17.95 -18.76 3.35
C PHE A 582 17.64 -20.05 2.60
N SER A 583 18.58 -21.00 2.51
CA SER A 583 18.28 -22.33 1.97
C SER A 583 17.26 -23.08 2.83
N TYR A 584 17.37 -22.98 4.16
CA TYR A 584 16.39 -23.55 5.08
C TYR A 584 15.04 -22.85 4.93
N MET A 585 15.00 -21.51 4.91
CA MET A 585 13.78 -20.73 4.68
C MET A 585 13.05 -21.14 3.40
N PHE A 586 13.77 -21.29 2.28
CA PHE A 586 13.17 -21.65 0.99
C PHE A 586 12.69 -23.10 0.91
N THR A 587 13.25 -23.99 1.72
CA THR A 587 12.87 -25.40 1.80
C THR A 587 11.87 -25.71 2.91
N HIS A 588 11.74 -24.85 3.92
CA HIS A 588 10.69 -24.90 4.94
C HIS A 588 9.30 -24.63 4.32
N PRO A 589 8.21 -25.24 4.83
CA PRO A 589 6.86 -24.90 4.37
C PRO A 589 6.49 -23.43 4.59
N GLY A 590 5.73 -22.85 3.65
CA GLY A 590 5.24 -21.46 3.70
C GLY A 590 5.76 -20.61 2.55
N LYS A 591 5.16 -19.45 2.29
CA LYS A 591 5.64 -18.51 1.24
C LYS A 591 6.85 -17.70 1.72
N LYS A 592 7.56 -16.99 0.84
CA LYS A 592 8.86 -16.35 1.16
C LYS A 592 8.82 -14.84 0.96
N THR A 593 9.27 -14.05 1.94
CA THR A 593 9.54 -12.60 1.81
C THR A 593 10.91 -12.26 2.36
N MET A 594 11.68 -11.48 1.62
CA MET A 594 12.94 -10.92 2.11
C MET A 594 13.18 -9.50 1.61
N PHE A 595 13.84 -8.70 2.44
CA PHE A 595 14.09 -7.30 2.16
C PHE A 595 15.30 -7.06 1.27
N MET A 596 15.24 -5.98 0.49
CA MET A 596 16.35 -5.46 -0.28
C MET A 596 17.63 -5.31 0.56
N SER A 597 18.80 -5.49 -0.06
CA SER A 597 20.14 -5.56 0.55
C SER A 597 20.56 -6.92 1.11
N MET A 598 19.61 -7.76 1.53
CA MET A 598 19.89 -9.09 2.06
C MET A 598 20.48 -10.02 0.98
N GLU A 599 20.07 -9.84 -0.27
CA GLU A 599 20.40 -10.71 -1.40
C GLU A 599 21.86 -10.62 -1.84
N PHE A 600 22.53 -9.50 -1.58
CA PHE A 600 23.96 -9.34 -1.86
C PHE A 600 24.79 -9.17 -0.60
N GLY A 601 24.18 -9.27 0.59
CA GLY A 601 24.89 -9.26 1.87
C GLY A 601 25.46 -7.90 2.22
N GLN A 602 24.64 -6.85 2.15
CA GLN A 602 25.04 -5.54 2.67
C GLN A 602 25.45 -5.64 4.15
N TRP A 603 26.52 -4.93 4.52
CA TRP A 603 27.07 -4.96 5.87
C TRP A 603 26.31 -4.04 6.82
N SER A 604 26.07 -2.81 6.38
CA SER A 604 25.37 -1.80 7.17
C SER A 604 23.88 -2.10 7.25
N GLU A 605 23.28 -1.65 8.36
CA GLU A 605 21.82 -1.58 8.48
C GLU A 605 21.21 -0.77 7.35
N TRP A 606 19.95 -1.05 7.05
CA TRP A 606 19.20 -0.25 6.11
C TRP A 606 19.06 1.19 6.64
N ASN A 607 19.41 2.16 5.79
CA ASN A 607 19.30 3.58 6.09
C ASN A 607 18.37 4.24 5.07
N VAL A 608 17.17 4.62 5.50
CA VAL A 608 16.18 5.28 4.64
C VAL A 608 16.65 6.59 4.02
N TRP A 609 17.65 7.26 4.62
CA TRP A 609 18.16 8.55 4.14
C TRP A 609 19.21 8.44 3.02
N GLY A 610 19.68 7.22 2.73
CA GLY A 610 20.59 6.91 1.63
C GLY A 610 19.96 5.89 0.68
N ASP A 611 20.76 5.39 -0.27
CA ASP A 611 20.45 4.19 -1.03
C ASP A 611 21.29 3.00 -0.57
N LEU A 612 21.06 1.84 -1.17
CA LEU A 612 21.80 0.63 -0.84
C LEU A 612 23.28 0.72 -1.25
N GLU A 613 24.13 -0.07 -0.62
CA GLU A 613 25.58 -0.09 -0.86
C GLU A 613 25.97 -0.86 -2.13
N TRP A 614 25.48 -0.43 -3.29
CA TRP A 614 25.68 -1.07 -4.59
C TRP A 614 27.16 -1.28 -4.97
N GLY A 615 28.06 -0.48 -4.41
CA GLY A 615 29.51 -0.64 -4.57
C GLY A 615 30.04 -1.99 -4.07
N LEU A 616 29.34 -2.66 -3.15
CA LEU A 616 29.71 -4.00 -2.66
C LEU A 616 29.70 -5.06 -3.75
N LEU A 617 28.85 -4.89 -4.78
CA LEU A 617 28.81 -5.79 -5.94
C LEU A 617 30.07 -5.72 -6.82
N GLN A 618 31.04 -4.86 -6.52
CA GLN A 618 32.38 -4.93 -7.14
C GLN A 618 33.25 -6.05 -6.58
N TYR A 619 32.90 -6.61 -5.42
CA TYR A 619 33.67 -7.68 -4.76
C TYR A 619 33.00 -9.04 -4.92
N GLU A 620 33.83 -10.06 -5.12
CA GLU A 620 33.39 -11.43 -5.43
C GLU A 620 32.42 -12.05 -4.40
N PRO A 621 32.60 -11.91 -3.06
CA PRO A 621 31.68 -12.52 -2.09
C PRO A 621 30.22 -12.08 -2.25
N HIS A 622 30.00 -10.79 -2.52
CA HIS A 622 28.67 -10.21 -2.71
C HIS A 622 28.04 -10.64 -4.05
N GLN A 623 28.85 -10.76 -5.11
CA GLN A 623 28.41 -11.29 -6.40
C GLN A 623 27.99 -12.77 -6.30
N GLN A 624 28.78 -13.57 -5.56
CA GLN A 624 28.51 -14.98 -5.32
C GLN A 624 27.23 -15.18 -4.48
N LEU A 625 27.01 -14.33 -3.47
CA LEU A 625 25.77 -14.35 -2.68
C LEU A 625 24.54 -13.95 -3.54
N LYS A 626 24.65 -12.90 -4.36
CA LYS A 626 23.59 -12.54 -5.33
C LYS A 626 23.25 -13.70 -6.27
N ARG A 627 24.28 -14.40 -6.76
CA ARG A 627 24.11 -15.59 -7.60
C ARG A 627 23.44 -16.75 -6.85
N PHE A 628 23.78 -16.94 -5.57
CA PHE A 628 23.11 -17.91 -4.71
C PHE A 628 21.59 -17.65 -4.66
N PHE A 629 21.15 -16.41 -4.45
CA PHE A 629 19.71 -16.09 -4.43
C PHE A 629 19.03 -16.27 -5.78
N SER A 630 19.70 -15.94 -6.89
CA SER A 630 19.17 -16.20 -8.24
C SER A 630 18.92 -17.70 -8.47
N ASP A 631 19.91 -18.54 -8.16
CA ASP A 631 19.79 -20.00 -8.31
C ASP A 631 18.80 -20.61 -7.30
N LEU A 632 18.71 -20.06 -6.08
CA LEU A 632 17.76 -20.51 -5.06
C LEU A 632 16.31 -20.24 -5.49
N ASN A 633 16.01 -19.04 -6.00
CA ASN A 633 14.71 -18.71 -6.57
C ASN A 633 14.40 -19.56 -7.81
N ALA A 634 15.39 -19.84 -8.66
CA ALA A 634 15.21 -20.74 -9.80
C ALA A 634 14.82 -22.14 -9.33
N THR A 635 15.52 -22.67 -8.31
CA THR A 635 15.21 -23.98 -7.69
C THR A 635 13.79 -23.99 -7.14
N TYR A 636 13.41 -22.96 -6.35
CA TYR A 636 12.07 -22.82 -5.78
C TYR A 636 10.96 -22.87 -6.82
N LYS A 637 11.12 -22.15 -7.94
CA LYS A 637 10.12 -22.15 -9.02
C LYS A 637 10.08 -23.45 -9.81
N SER A 638 11.23 -24.12 -9.97
CA SER A 638 11.34 -25.34 -10.75
C SER A 638 10.84 -26.60 -10.03
N GLU A 639 10.72 -26.56 -8.70
CA GLU A 639 10.43 -27.74 -7.88
C GLU A 639 9.05 -27.65 -7.19
N PRO A 640 8.01 -28.32 -7.73
CA PRO A 640 6.64 -28.27 -7.20
C PRO A 640 6.49 -28.67 -5.73
N ALA A 641 7.38 -29.53 -5.22
CA ALA A 641 7.39 -29.94 -3.82
C ALA A 641 7.64 -28.78 -2.84
N LEU A 642 8.26 -27.69 -3.31
CA LEU A 642 8.57 -26.53 -2.47
C LEU A 642 7.40 -25.55 -2.32
N TYR A 643 6.34 -25.66 -3.11
CA TYR A 643 5.25 -24.67 -3.09
C TYR A 643 3.82 -25.21 -3.23
N THR A 644 3.61 -26.39 -3.83
CA THR A 644 2.24 -26.87 -4.14
C THR A 644 1.46 -27.35 -2.92
N GLN A 645 2.15 -27.72 -1.84
CA GLN A 645 1.58 -28.27 -0.61
C GLN A 645 2.11 -27.57 0.66
N ASP A 646 2.47 -26.27 0.60
CA ASP A 646 2.98 -25.54 1.78
C ASP A 646 2.07 -25.61 3.01
N PHE A 647 0.75 -25.67 2.79
CA PHE A 647 -0.26 -25.60 3.86
C PHE A 647 -0.92 -26.95 4.16
N GLY A 648 -0.63 -27.99 3.36
CA GLY A 648 -1.09 -29.35 3.60
C GLY A 648 -0.15 -30.08 4.55
N GLN A 649 -0.68 -30.88 5.49
CA GLN A 649 0.16 -31.72 6.37
C GLN A 649 1.03 -32.69 5.57
N ASP A 650 0.48 -33.23 4.48
CA ASP A 650 1.18 -34.16 3.59
C ASP A 650 2.37 -33.54 2.86
N GLY A 651 2.47 -32.20 2.80
CA GLY A 651 3.54 -31.49 2.09
C GLY A 651 4.90 -31.51 2.78
N PHE A 652 4.96 -31.94 4.05
CA PHE A 652 6.17 -31.91 4.87
C PHE A 652 6.24 -33.11 5.81
N GLU A 653 7.42 -33.70 5.96
CA GLU A 653 7.65 -34.77 6.92
C GLU A 653 9.09 -34.74 7.43
N TRP A 654 9.31 -34.69 8.75
CA TRP A 654 10.65 -34.87 9.31
C TRP A 654 11.19 -36.27 8.96
N ILE A 655 12.45 -36.35 8.55
CA ILE A 655 13.20 -37.61 8.48
C ILE A 655 13.86 -37.84 9.82
N ASP A 656 14.67 -36.88 10.25
CA ASP A 656 15.20 -36.79 11.61
C ASP A 656 15.48 -35.33 11.96
N CYS A 657 15.15 -34.96 13.19
CA CYS A 657 15.45 -33.66 13.77
C CYS A 657 16.01 -33.78 15.19
N SER A 658 16.41 -35.00 15.59
CA SER A 658 16.85 -35.31 16.95
C SER A 658 18.35 -35.09 17.18
N ASP A 659 19.17 -34.99 16.13
CA ASP A 659 20.61 -34.74 16.23
C ASP A 659 20.95 -33.27 16.55
N ASN A 660 20.53 -32.84 17.73
CA ASN A 660 20.86 -31.52 18.27
C ASN A 660 22.36 -31.38 18.53
N SER A 661 23.06 -32.45 18.93
CA SER A 661 24.51 -32.42 19.19
C SER A 661 25.35 -31.90 18.02
N HIS A 662 24.92 -32.17 16.78
CA HIS A 662 25.58 -31.68 15.57
C HIS A 662 24.77 -30.59 14.85
N SER A 663 23.62 -30.18 15.42
CA SER A 663 22.70 -29.22 14.81
C SER A 663 22.32 -29.59 13.38
N VAL A 664 22.00 -30.87 13.18
CA VAL A 664 21.56 -31.43 11.90
C VAL A 664 20.06 -31.69 11.93
N VAL A 665 19.38 -31.31 10.86
CA VAL A 665 17.99 -31.69 10.61
C VAL A 665 17.82 -32.17 9.18
N SER A 666 16.88 -33.07 8.97
CA SER A 666 16.52 -33.58 7.64
C SER A 666 15.03 -33.81 7.52
N PHE A 667 14.47 -33.48 6.36
CA PHE A 667 13.03 -33.57 6.11
C PHE A 667 12.72 -33.81 4.63
N LEU A 668 11.48 -34.22 4.39
CA LEU A 668 10.90 -34.37 3.06
C LEU A 668 9.99 -33.19 2.74
N ARG A 669 10.01 -32.78 1.48
CA ARG A 669 8.97 -31.93 0.88
C ARG A 669 8.27 -32.73 -0.20
N TRP A 670 6.94 -32.79 -0.13
CA TRP A 670 6.11 -33.52 -1.10
C TRP A 670 5.35 -32.54 -1.97
N SER A 671 5.29 -32.82 -3.27
CA SER A 671 4.38 -32.11 -4.17
C SER A 671 2.98 -32.75 -4.14
N LYS A 672 2.02 -32.16 -4.87
CA LYS A 672 0.72 -32.81 -5.12
C LYS A 672 0.87 -34.15 -5.89
N ASN A 673 1.91 -34.28 -6.70
CA ASN A 673 2.32 -35.56 -7.28
C ASN A 673 3.24 -36.28 -6.28
N TRP A 674 2.73 -37.33 -5.64
CA TRP A 674 3.48 -38.09 -4.62
C TRP A 674 4.74 -38.79 -5.14
N GLN A 675 4.95 -38.87 -6.46
CA GLN A 675 6.20 -39.36 -7.04
C GLN A 675 7.30 -38.29 -7.04
N GLU A 676 6.93 -37.03 -6.86
CA GLU A 676 7.84 -35.87 -6.82
C GLU A 676 7.98 -35.39 -5.38
N PHE A 677 9.14 -35.67 -4.80
CA PHE A 677 9.53 -35.22 -3.47
C PHE A 677 11.00 -34.82 -3.45
N LEU A 678 11.35 -34.04 -2.44
CA LEU A 678 12.72 -33.61 -2.16
C LEU A 678 13.15 -34.11 -0.79
N VAL A 679 14.41 -34.49 -0.68
CA VAL A 679 15.10 -34.74 0.58
C VAL A 679 15.94 -33.52 0.88
N VAL A 680 15.70 -32.88 2.02
CA VAL A 680 16.46 -31.71 2.47
C VAL A 680 17.26 -32.11 3.70
N VAL A 681 18.55 -31.74 3.71
CA VAL A 681 19.45 -32.02 4.83
C VAL A 681 20.22 -30.76 5.16
N CYS A 682 20.15 -30.32 6.41
CA CYS A 682 20.74 -29.09 6.88
C CYS A 682 21.81 -29.39 7.93
N ASN A 683 23.01 -28.85 7.75
CA ASN A 683 24.07 -28.84 8.74
C ASN A 683 24.32 -27.40 9.20
N PHE A 684 23.95 -27.09 10.45
CA PHE A 684 24.07 -25.75 11.00
C PHE A 684 25.31 -25.54 11.86
N THR A 685 26.36 -26.36 11.69
CA THR A 685 27.68 -26.10 12.26
C THR A 685 28.77 -26.08 11.20
N PRO A 686 29.94 -25.45 11.45
CA PRO A 686 31.07 -25.48 10.52
C PRO A 686 31.81 -26.82 10.52
N GLN A 687 31.37 -27.82 11.30
CA GLN A 687 31.93 -29.15 11.26
C GLN A 687 31.37 -29.90 10.04
N PRO A 688 32.20 -30.30 9.06
CA PRO A 688 31.76 -31.16 7.98
C PRO A 688 31.56 -32.60 8.47
N HIS A 689 30.67 -33.33 7.80
CA HIS A 689 30.50 -34.77 8.02
C HIS A 689 30.82 -35.51 6.72
N SER A 690 31.86 -36.34 6.71
CA SER A 690 32.23 -37.13 5.52
C SER A 690 31.24 -38.24 5.21
N HIS A 691 30.64 -38.81 6.26
CA HIS A 691 29.65 -39.87 6.22
C HIS A 691 28.54 -39.57 7.22
N TYR A 692 27.37 -39.20 6.72
CA TYR A 692 26.17 -38.95 7.51
C TYR A 692 24.98 -39.65 6.85
N ARG A 693 24.38 -40.60 7.56
CA ARG A 693 23.34 -41.46 7.01
C ARG A 693 21.96 -40.83 7.18
N VAL A 694 21.19 -40.74 6.09
CA VAL A 694 19.83 -40.20 6.09
C VAL A 694 18.88 -41.23 5.50
N GLY A 695 17.82 -41.57 6.24
CA GLY A 695 16.77 -42.48 5.75
C GLY A 695 15.97 -41.88 4.59
N VAL A 696 15.65 -42.68 3.58
CA VAL A 696 14.88 -42.24 2.39
C VAL A 696 13.80 -43.26 2.01
N PRO A 697 12.67 -42.83 1.43
CA PRO A 697 11.50 -43.71 1.24
C PRO A 697 11.63 -44.71 0.09
N HIS A 698 12.44 -44.40 -0.93
CA HIS A 698 12.49 -45.16 -2.18
C HIS A 698 13.93 -45.52 -2.56
N PRO A 699 14.15 -46.65 -3.26
CA PRO A 699 15.46 -46.96 -3.82
C PRO A 699 15.72 -46.13 -5.08
N GLY A 700 16.96 -45.71 -5.31
CA GLY A 700 17.38 -45.03 -6.53
C GLY A 700 18.59 -44.13 -6.35
N PHE A 701 18.94 -43.40 -7.40
CA PHE A 701 19.95 -42.35 -7.35
C PHE A 701 19.32 -41.02 -6.94
N TYR A 702 19.75 -40.49 -5.80
CA TYR A 702 19.36 -39.19 -5.29
C TYR A 702 20.36 -38.15 -5.80
N GLN A 703 19.94 -37.40 -6.82
CA GLN A 703 20.72 -36.31 -7.40
C GLN A 703 20.76 -35.13 -6.44
N GLU A 704 21.96 -34.58 -6.20
CA GLU A 704 22.14 -33.31 -5.49
C GLU A 704 21.75 -32.16 -6.43
N ILE A 705 20.51 -31.66 -6.31
CA ILE A 705 19.99 -30.60 -7.18
C ILE A 705 20.37 -29.20 -6.67
N PHE A 706 20.63 -29.07 -5.37
CA PHE A 706 21.10 -27.83 -4.77
C PHE A 706 22.03 -28.11 -3.60
N ASN A 707 23.08 -27.29 -3.49
CA ASN A 707 24.06 -27.33 -2.41
C ASN A 707 24.51 -25.90 -2.11
N SER A 708 24.15 -25.39 -0.92
CA SER A 708 24.47 -24.02 -0.53
C SER A 708 25.97 -23.77 -0.30
N ASP A 709 26.79 -24.81 -0.23
CA ASP A 709 28.25 -24.74 -0.10
C ASP A 709 28.98 -24.85 -1.45
N ALA A 710 28.28 -24.85 -2.58
CA ALA A 710 28.92 -24.87 -3.89
C ALA A 710 29.91 -23.69 -4.07
N GLY A 711 31.05 -23.93 -4.73
CA GLY A 711 32.09 -22.92 -4.91
C GLY A 711 31.61 -21.66 -5.65
N LYS A 712 30.63 -21.79 -6.55
CA LYS A 712 29.97 -20.65 -7.23
C LYS A 712 29.20 -19.70 -6.30
N TYR A 713 28.94 -20.12 -5.07
CA TYR A 713 28.27 -19.35 -4.02
C TYR A 713 29.25 -18.88 -2.92
N GLY A 714 30.55 -19.12 -3.08
CA GLY A 714 31.57 -18.82 -2.08
C GLY A 714 31.70 -19.87 -0.97
N GLY A 715 31.15 -21.07 -1.18
CA GLY A 715 31.33 -22.19 -0.27
C GLY A 715 32.62 -22.96 -0.51
N SER A 716 32.89 -23.95 0.35
CA SER A 716 34.08 -24.81 0.28
C SER A 716 34.03 -25.83 -0.86
N ASN A 717 32.87 -25.93 -1.52
CA ASN A 717 32.57 -26.87 -2.60
C ASN A 717 32.56 -28.35 -2.14
N MET A 718 32.29 -28.58 -0.85
CA MET A 718 32.07 -29.92 -0.31
C MET A 718 30.65 -30.40 -0.63
N GLY A 719 30.48 -31.69 -0.90
CA GLY A 719 29.18 -32.25 -1.28
C GLY A 719 29.31 -33.65 -1.84
N ASN A 720 28.33 -34.08 -2.62
CA ASN A 720 28.17 -35.49 -3.01
C ASN A 720 28.57 -35.78 -4.46
N LEU A 721 29.31 -34.88 -5.13
CA LEU A 721 29.78 -35.04 -6.52
C LEU A 721 28.65 -35.43 -7.51
N GLY A 722 27.48 -34.82 -7.34
CA GLY A 722 26.31 -35.02 -8.20
C GLY A 722 25.17 -35.83 -7.58
N GLY A 723 25.42 -36.65 -6.55
CA GLY A 723 24.38 -37.39 -5.84
C GLY A 723 24.84 -38.69 -5.19
N LYS A 724 23.90 -39.44 -4.62
CA LYS A 724 24.17 -40.73 -3.94
C LYS A 724 23.14 -41.79 -4.31
N TRP A 725 23.60 -43.03 -4.44
CA TRP A 725 22.73 -44.19 -4.51
C TRP A 725 22.20 -44.53 -3.11
N SER A 726 20.92 -44.86 -3.03
CA SER A 726 20.34 -45.45 -1.82
C SER A 726 20.86 -46.86 -1.60
N GLU A 727 21.05 -47.23 -0.34
CA GLU A 727 21.32 -48.59 0.11
C GLU A 727 20.06 -49.18 0.76
N GLU A 728 19.87 -50.50 0.63
CA GLU A 728 18.86 -51.26 1.40
C GLU A 728 19.32 -51.42 2.86
N TRP A 729 19.45 -50.28 3.54
CA TRP A 729 19.85 -50.16 4.92
C TRP A 729 18.81 -49.30 5.63
N SER A 730 17.99 -49.96 6.46
CA SER A 730 16.94 -49.31 7.25
C SER A 730 17.51 -48.28 8.24
N TYR A 731 17.08 -47.03 8.13
CA TYR A 731 17.51 -45.93 9.00
C TYR A 731 16.40 -44.86 9.11
N HIS A 732 16.32 -44.14 10.23
CA HIS A 732 15.26 -43.14 10.49
C HIS A 732 13.83 -43.65 10.18
N SER A 733 13.53 -44.89 10.57
CA SER A 733 12.24 -45.57 10.31
C SER A 733 11.86 -45.69 8.83
N ARG A 734 12.84 -45.68 7.92
CA ARG A 734 12.65 -45.86 6.48
C ARG A 734 13.43 -47.06 5.96
N PRO A 735 12.96 -47.74 4.90
CA PRO A 735 13.58 -48.98 4.41
C PRO A 735 14.94 -48.79 3.74
N TYR A 736 15.21 -47.61 3.18
CA TYR A 736 16.47 -47.28 2.51
C TYR A 736 17.17 -46.11 3.21
N SER A 737 18.46 -45.92 2.91
CA SER A 737 19.21 -44.74 3.35
C SER A 737 20.30 -44.36 2.36
N ILE A 738 20.75 -43.11 2.43
CA ILE A 738 21.88 -42.58 1.66
C ILE A 738 22.98 -42.14 2.62
N ASP A 739 24.23 -42.43 2.28
CA ASP A 739 25.42 -41.99 3.03
C ASP A 739 25.99 -40.72 2.40
N LEU A 740 25.64 -39.59 3.00
CA LEU A 740 25.93 -38.25 2.50
C LEU A 740 27.23 -37.70 3.08
N CYS A 741 27.91 -36.89 2.27
CA CYS A 741 28.85 -35.90 2.78
C CYS A 741 28.07 -34.60 3.04
N LEU A 742 28.02 -34.16 4.30
CA LEU A 742 27.40 -32.88 4.68
C LEU A 742 28.46 -31.77 4.67
N PRO A 743 28.28 -30.73 3.82
CA PRO A 743 29.16 -29.58 3.86
C PRO A 743 29.03 -28.80 5.18
N PRO A 744 30.06 -28.03 5.56
CA PRO A 744 30.01 -27.16 6.73
C PRO A 744 29.06 -25.98 6.51
N LEU A 745 28.19 -25.68 7.48
CA LEU A 745 27.20 -24.59 7.41
C LEU A 745 26.43 -24.62 6.07
N GLY A 746 25.94 -25.79 5.69
CA GLY A 746 25.39 -26.04 4.37
C GLY A 746 24.06 -26.77 4.39
N VAL A 747 23.25 -26.51 3.36
CA VAL A 747 21.97 -27.18 3.12
C VAL A 747 22.03 -27.85 1.76
N LEU A 748 21.67 -29.14 1.74
CA LEU A 748 21.57 -29.97 0.56
C LEU A 748 20.10 -30.22 0.23
N VAL A 749 19.76 -30.17 -1.05
CA VAL A 749 18.47 -30.60 -1.58
C VAL A 749 18.72 -31.70 -2.60
N LEU A 750 18.13 -32.86 -2.37
CA LEU A 750 18.25 -34.02 -3.23
C LEU A 750 16.92 -34.45 -3.80
N LYS A 751 16.94 -34.94 -5.04
CA LYS A 751 15.76 -35.45 -5.76
C LYS A 751 16.09 -36.80 -6.37
N ILE A 752 15.16 -37.74 -6.30
CA ILE A 752 15.34 -39.04 -6.95
C ILE A 752 15.32 -38.86 -8.47
N SER A 753 16.34 -39.39 -9.16
CA SER A 753 16.42 -39.37 -10.62
C SER A 753 15.71 -40.61 -11.19
N PRO A 754 14.61 -40.45 -11.94
CA PRO A 754 13.85 -41.59 -12.48
C PRO A 754 14.61 -42.37 -13.57
N ASN A 755 15.68 -41.82 -14.13
CA ASN A 755 16.39 -42.35 -15.31
C ASN A 755 17.85 -42.77 -15.05
N ALA A 756 18.31 -42.77 -13.80
CA ALA A 756 19.65 -43.28 -13.49
C ALA A 756 19.61 -44.82 -13.51
N SER A 757 20.07 -45.44 -14.59
CA SER A 757 20.40 -46.86 -14.61
C SER A 757 21.74 -47.07 -13.91
N GLY A 758 21.77 -47.89 -12.87
CA GLY A 758 23.02 -48.31 -12.25
C GLY A 758 23.79 -49.18 -13.23
N GLU A 759 24.87 -48.64 -13.81
CA GLU A 759 25.96 -49.42 -14.39
C GLU A 759 27.13 -49.50 -13.42
#